data_AF-A0A7X5X427-F1
#
_entry.id   AF-A0A7X5X427-F1
#
_cell.length_a   1.000
_cell.length_b   1.000
_cell.length_c   1.000
_cell.angle_alpha   90.00
_cell.angle_beta   90.00
_cell.angle_gamma   90.00
#
_symmetry.space_group_name_H-M   'P 1'
#
loop_
_entity.id
_entity.type
_entity.pdbx_description
1 polymer ?
#
loop_
_entity_poly.entity_id
_entity_poly.type
_entity_poly.pdbx_seq_one_letter_code
_entity_poly.pdbx_strand_id
1 'polypeptide(L)'
;MVAATVYGVVQLLVLASPTRSVRVSTVLLAIAVGVYGCAVVTALLEIAYTRSTADATGESLAKVVEVAGYTVDPVIEELIKVTPLLLAAWNIRIRRQWGLTDYVVLGSALGAGFGLLEAVARFGLDAGRAISHPGGGWAIPDSLRAPYIPGPEQVFSAWFPAPSGTLELGDFSPAAETSPHLVYSALTALGVGVLLRGRGWIRVLSLLPVVAATSHHMLTNYAAARPADQDAQSRADTFDGVLWVVPLLCLAVAVAFDLRHIRRGKRIVPGILLQTERAGRSGLSALAGYGAWRVPWTSLIALRFARMRRSLLYAAARPPYPGAEALHQTVAWAAGQIDASDNEYAWQHLGFPAVRKVAGAVRDWRRMWFILISLGLALPAVVFLCVGSFPAAATLQERFGSGNGPYILMAFGIAGLLWMGWQLITLLRTWQATRAVPHGELLAVTRFRIWTALGGLTTGMVLLLRLQDGLEPDEPVVRNLHLLEALNNFLAYLGFALILMALLALLPSGGGLALATAGAGGGIITVPAVIHAAAFGTLGIVLMSAGAAGGGGTGSQGSGSSAESSGQGRVRRGKEYEDHLQEKLGGRGSFREGGREFDGAYLGDDGVEVWYEAKSGKYWDLANENPKVMEKFKSNLGDARRIAEEGGRKFSLISEKPIPENIVKWLNKKNYVWRVISKEAG
;
A
#
# COMPACT_ATOMS: atom_id res chain seq x y z
N MET A 1 -11.95 -2.00 22.69
CA MET A 1 -12.41 -1.66 21.32
C MET A 1 -11.34 -1.82 20.24
N VAL A 2 -10.46 -0.83 19.96
CA VAL A 2 -9.50 -0.90 18.82
C VAL A 2 -8.62 -2.15 18.83
N ALA A 3 -8.11 -2.55 20.01
CA ALA A 3 -7.31 -3.75 20.15
C ALA A 3 -8.05 -5.02 19.68
N ALA A 4 -9.33 -5.16 20.04
CA ALA A 4 -10.17 -6.29 19.62
C ALA A 4 -10.34 -6.33 18.10
N THR A 5 -10.74 -5.19 17.51
CA THR A 5 -10.91 -5.02 16.06
C THR A 5 -9.63 -5.37 15.30
N VAL A 6 -8.49 -4.81 15.71
CA VAL A 6 -7.20 -5.05 15.03
C VAL A 6 -6.75 -6.50 15.23
N TYR A 7 -6.92 -7.05 16.44
CA TYR A 7 -6.49 -8.42 16.73
C TYR A 7 -7.27 -9.46 15.91
N GLY A 8 -8.60 -9.33 15.79
CA GLY A 8 -9.40 -10.21 14.94
C GLY A 8 -8.94 -10.19 13.46
N VAL A 9 -8.60 -9.02 12.94
CA VAL A 9 -8.04 -8.88 11.58
C VAL A 9 -6.62 -9.45 11.49
N VAL A 10 -5.81 -9.30 12.54
CA VAL A 10 -4.45 -9.87 12.62
C VAL A 10 -4.48 -11.40 12.64
N GLN A 11 -5.43 -12.02 13.35
CA GLN A 11 -5.63 -13.47 13.31
C GLN A 11 -5.84 -13.95 11.87
N LEU A 12 -6.73 -13.29 11.12
CA LEU A 12 -6.94 -13.60 9.70
C LEU A 12 -5.69 -13.34 8.85
N LEU A 13 -4.95 -12.26 9.09
CA LEU A 13 -3.70 -11.95 8.38
C LEU A 13 -2.64 -13.06 8.53
N VAL A 14 -2.52 -13.61 9.74
CA VAL A 14 -1.58 -14.69 10.06
C VAL A 14 -2.01 -15.98 9.35
N LEU A 15 -3.27 -16.38 9.52
CA LEU A 15 -3.83 -17.59 8.91
C LEU A 15 -3.83 -17.53 7.38
N ALA A 16 -4.05 -16.35 6.80
CA ALA A 16 -4.04 -16.13 5.35
C ALA A 16 -2.64 -16.02 4.73
N SER A 17 -1.57 -15.98 5.54
CA SER A 17 -0.21 -15.72 5.07
C SER A 17 0.30 -16.61 3.92
N PRO A 18 -0.10 -17.90 3.77
CA PRO A 18 0.36 -18.74 2.67
C PRO A 18 -0.11 -18.28 1.28
N THR A 19 -1.32 -17.71 1.18
CA THR A 19 -1.99 -17.37 -0.09
C THR A 19 -2.23 -15.87 -0.27
N ARG A 20 -2.25 -15.07 0.79
CA ARG A 20 -2.53 -13.63 0.69
C ARG A 20 -1.50 -12.89 -0.17
N SER A 21 -1.96 -12.10 -1.13
CA SER A 21 -1.10 -11.23 -1.94
C SER A 21 -1.07 -9.77 -1.44
N VAL A 22 -2.10 -9.32 -0.74
CA VAL A 22 -2.17 -7.95 -0.21
C VAL A 22 -1.24 -7.72 0.99
N ARG A 23 -0.81 -6.46 1.23
CA ARG A 23 0.01 -6.01 2.36
C ARG A 23 -0.81 -5.94 3.64
N VAL A 24 -0.12 -6.04 4.78
CA VAL A 24 -0.72 -5.77 6.10
C VAL A 24 -1.27 -4.34 6.12
N SER A 25 -0.51 -3.37 5.63
CA SER A 25 -0.94 -1.97 5.53
C SER A 25 -2.22 -1.77 4.70
N THR A 26 -2.42 -2.58 3.66
CA THR A 26 -3.63 -2.49 2.80
C THR A 26 -4.85 -3.05 3.53
N VAL A 27 -4.66 -4.11 4.32
CA VAL A 27 -5.71 -4.68 5.17
C VAL A 27 -6.06 -3.75 6.34
N LEU A 28 -5.07 -3.15 7.00
CA LEU A 28 -5.31 -2.15 8.04
C LEU A 28 -6.00 -0.89 7.47
N LEU A 29 -5.65 -0.47 6.25
CA LEU A 29 -6.36 0.61 5.57
C LEU A 29 -7.82 0.23 5.27
N ALA A 30 -8.13 -1.04 5.01
CA ALA A 30 -9.50 -1.49 4.83
C ALA A 30 -10.34 -1.34 6.11
N ILE A 31 -9.74 -1.45 7.31
CA ILE A 31 -10.42 -1.09 8.57
C ILE A 31 -10.85 0.38 8.54
N ALA A 32 -9.96 1.28 8.14
CA ALA A 32 -10.30 2.70 8.02
C ALA A 32 -11.37 2.96 6.94
N VAL A 33 -11.40 2.19 5.85
CA VAL A 33 -12.50 2.28 4.86
C VAL A 33 -13.82 1.78 5.46
N GLY A 34 -13.78 0.77 6.35
CA GLY A 34 -14.94 0.33 7.11
C GLY A 34 -15.52 1.44 7.99
N VAL A 35 -14.65 2.09 8.78
CA VAL A 35 -15.01 3.22 9.66
C VAL A 35 -15.53 4.41 8.84
N TYR A 36 -14.70 4.97 7.96
CA TYR A 36 -15.00 6.26 7.35
C TYR A 36 -15.81 6.15 6.07
N GLY A 37 -15.69 5.06 5.32
CA GLY A 37 -16.39 4.87 4.07
C GLY A 37 -17.73 4.15 4.26
N CYS A 38 -17.67 2.89 4.71
CA CYS A 38 -18.84 2.02 4.74
C CYS A 38 -19.88 2.52 5.75
N ALA A 39 -19.47 2.79 6.99
CA ALA A 39 -20.41 3.19 8.03
C ALA A 39 -21.02 4.58 7.79
N VAL A 40 -20.26 5.54 7.25
CA VAL A 40 -20.80 6.86 6.88
C VAL A 40 -21.85 6.76 5.77
N VAL A 41 -21.56 6.01 4.71
CA VAL A 41 -22.53 5.81 3.61
C VAL A 41 -23.77 5.08 4.10
N THR A 42 -23.60 4.06 4.94
CA THR A 42 -24.72 3.31 5.54
C THR A 42 -25.60 4.23 6.37
N ALA A 43 -25.03 5.00 7.31
CA ALA A 43 -25.80 5.92 8.15
C ALA A 43 -26.59 6.95 7.32
N LEU A 44 -26.00 7.48 6.23
CA LEU A 44 -26.71 8.39 5.34
C LEU A 44 -27.88 7.72 4.61
N LEU A 45 -27.71 6.47 4.18
CA LEU A 45 -28.76 5.70 3.50
C LEU A 45 -29.88 5.31 4.46
N GLU A 46 -29.56 4.90 5.69
CA GLU A 46 -30.54 4.59 6.74
C GLU A 46 -31.34 5.83 7.14
N ILE A 47 -30.68 6.98 7.33
CA ILE A 47 -31.36 8.26 7.59
C ILE A 47 -32.28 8.64 6.43
N ALA A 48 -31.80 8.52 5.18
CA ALA A 48 -32.60 8.84 4.01
C ALA A 48 -33.81 7.90 3.89
N TYR A 49 -33.61 6.61 4.11
CA TYR A 49 -34.67 5.59 4.04
C TYR A 49 -35.72 5.80 5.13
N THR A 50 -35.31 5.91 6.39
CA THR A 50 -36.21 6.03 7.54
C THR A 50 -37.03 7.32 7.49
N ARG A 51 -36.42 8.46 7.14
CA ARG A 51 -37.16 9.72 6.98
C ARG A 51 -38.14 9.67 5.82
N SER A 52 -37.70 9.22 4.65
CA SER A 52 -38.59 9.14 3.47
C SER A 52 -39.76 8.19 3.71
N THR A 53 -39.52 7.09 4.43
CA THR A 53 -40.56 6.10 4.74
C THR A 53 -41.54 6.64 5.79
N ALA A 54 -41.06 7.32 6.83
CA ALA A 54 -41.94 7.99 7.81
C ALA A 54 -42.83 9.03 7.13
N ASP A 55 -42.25 9.87 6.27
CA ASP A 55 -42.99 10.89 5.51
C ASP A 55 -44.03 10.26 4.56
N ALA A 56 -43.69 9.15 3.91
CA ALA A 56 -44.57 8.47 2.95
C ALA A 56 -45.69 7.64 3.60
N THR A 57 -45.44 7.04 4.77
CA THR A 57 -46.40 6.15 5.45
C THR A 57 -47.23 6.87 6.51
N GLY A 58 -46.76 8.03 7.00
CA GLY A 58 -47.36 8.72 8.14
C GLY A 58 -47.07 8.05 9.49
N GLU A 59 -46.24 7.00 9.54
CA GLU A 59 -45.80 6.39 10.78
C GLU A 59 -44.79 7.26 11.53
N SER A 60 -44.67 7.06 12.85
CA SER A 60 -43.66 7.76 13.63
C SER A 60 -42.25 7.31 13.22
N LEU A 61 -41.30 8.26 13.18
CA LEU A 61 -39.91 7.96 12.84
C LEU A 61 -39.32 6.85 13.73
N ALA A 62 -39.65 6.85 15.03
CA ALA A 62 -39.20 5.82 15.96
C ALA A 62 -39.69 4.42 15.55
N LYS A 63 -40.94 4.31 15.07
CA LYS A 63 -41.49 3.03 14.61
C LYS A 63 -40.81 2.55 13.34
N VAL A 64 -40.61 3.45 12.39
CA VAL A 64 -39.92 3.15 11.12
C VAL A 64 -38.48 2.72 11.40
N VAL A 65 -37.77 3.41 12.29
CA VAL A 65 -36.40 3.05 12.70
C VAL A 65 -36.37 1.67 13.38
N GLU A 66 -37.29 1.37 14.28
CA GLU A 66 -37.40 0.04 14.92
C GLU A 66 -37.55 -1.06 13.87
N VAL A 67 -38.46 -0.89 12.91
CA VAL A 67 -38.75 -1.89 11.86
C VAL A 67 -37.59 -2.00 10.86
N ALA A 68 -37.04 -0.87 10.43
CA ALA A 68 -35.90 -0.84 9.50
C ALA A 68 -34.68 -1.56 10.09
N GLY A 69 -34.43 -1.41 11.39
CA GLY A 69 -33.30 -1.97 12.12
C GLY A 69 -33.13 -3.48 12.02
N TYR A 70 -34.21 -4.24 11.80
CA TYR A 70 -34.15 -5.70 11.60
C TYR A 70 -34.63 -6.17 10.22
N THR A 71 -35.00 -5.25 9.32
CA THR A 71 -35.48 -5.60 7.97
C THR A 71 -34.57 -5.08 6.87
N VAL A 72 -34.34 -3.76 6.82
CA VAL A 72 -33.68 -3.08 5.70
C VAL A 72 -32.25 -2.72 6.05
N ASP A 73 -31.98 -2.29 7.27
CA ASP A 73 -30.67 -1.84 7.72
C ASP A 73 -29.61 -2.96 7.56
N PRO A 74 -29.87 -4.23 7.98
CA PRO A 74 -28.94 -5.34 7.74
C PRO A 74 -28.61 -5.56 6.24
N VAL A 75 -29.56 -5.31 5.34
CA VAL A 75 -29.35 -5.44 3.89
C VAL A 75 -28.45 -4.32 3.39
N ILE A 76 -28.75 -3.07 3.78
CA ILE A 76 -27.95 -1.89 3.42
C ILE A 76 -26.52 -2.08 3.92
N GLU A 77 -26.36 -2.40 5.19
CA GLU A 77 -25.08 -2.61 5.85
C GLU A 77 -24.19 -3.61 5.10
N GLU A 78 -24.70 -4.82 4.85
CA GLU A 78 -23.90 -5.89 4.23
C GLU A 78 -23.54 -5.59 2.77
N LEU A 79 -24.41 -4.90 2.03
CA LEU A 79 -24.13 -4.47 0.65
C LEU A 79 -23.10 -3.32 0.60
N ILE A 80 -23.20 -2.35 1.50
CA ILE A 80 -22.27 -1.22 1.55
C ILE A 80 -20.89 -1.67 2.01
N LYS A 81 -20.79 -2.57 3.00
CA LYS A 81 -19.49 -3.11 3.47
C LYS A 81 -18.69 -3.76 2.36
N VAL A 82 -19.32 -4.41 1.38
CA VAL A 82 -18.60 -5.05 0.25
C VAL A 82 -18.39 -4.14 -0.97
N THR A 83 -19.05 -2.99 -1.02
CA THR A 83 -18.96 -2.05 -2.16
C THR A 83 -17.52 -1.61 -2.47
N PRO A 84 -16.66 -1.28 -1.47
CA PRO A 84 -15.25 -0.95 -1.75
C PRO A 84 -14.49 -2.06 -2.47
N LEU A 85 -14.80 -3.33 -2.20
CA LEU A 85 -14.18 -4.48 -2.87
C LEU A 85 -14.63 -4.59 -4.33
N LEU A 86 -15.93 -4.40 -4.58
CA LEU A 86 -16.50 -4.41 -5.93
C LEU A 86 -15.89 -3.29 -6.78
N LEU A 87 -15.81 -2.07 -6.24
CA LEU A 87 -15.23 -0.92 -6.93
C LEU A 87 -13.72 -1.07 -7.15
N ALA A 88 -12.99 -1.61 -6.17
CA ALA A 88 -11.58 -1.97 -6.34
C ALA A 88 -11.42 -3.00 -7.47
N ALA A 89 -12.23 -4.05 -7.48
CA ALA A 89 -12.17 -5.12 -8.47
C ALA A 89 -12.80 -4.79 -9.83
N TRP A 90 -13.48 -3.65 -9.97
CA TRP A 90 -13.87 -3.10 -11.27
C TRP A 90 -12.67 -2.97 -12.21
N ASN A 91 -11.48 -2.72 -11.63
CA ASN A 91 -10.25 -2.77 -12.40
C ASN A 91 -9.82 -4.22 -12.66
N ILE A 92 -9.66 -4.55 -13.95
CA ILE A 92 -9.24 -5.89 -14.39
C ILE A 92 -7.94 -6.37 -13.71
N ARG A 93 -6.96 -5.48 -13.46
CA ARG A 93 -5.69 -5.87 -12.84
C ARG A 93 -5.90 -6.35 -11.41
N ILE A 94 -6.63 -5.58 -10.59
CA ILE A 94 -6.96 -5.95 -9.21
C ILE A 94 -7.68 -7.30 -9.19
N ARG A 95 -8.75 -7.44 -9.99
CA ARG A 95 -9.53 -8.67 -10.11
C ARG A 95 -8.73 -9.90 -10.55
N ARG A 96 -7.67 -9.72 -11.34
CA ARG A 96 -6.81 -10.82 -11.81
C ARG A 96 -5.67 -11.13 -10.83
N GLN A 97 -5.17 -10.13 -10.12
CA GLN A 97 -4.03 -10.24 -9.22
C GLN A 97 -4.40 -10.59 -7.77
N TRP A 98 -5.68 -10.47 -7.39
CA TRP A 98 -6.15 -10.89 -6.07
C TRP A 98 -6.63 -12.35 -6.05
N GLY A 99 -6.29 -13.02 -4.96
CA GLY A 99 -6.80 -14.33 -4.56
C GLY A 99 -8.21 -14.23 -3.95
N LEU A 100 -8.88 -15.37 -3.74
CA LEU A 100 -10.11 -15.40 -2.92
C LEU A 100 -9.78 -15.00 -1.47
N THR A 101 -8.61 -15.42 -0.97
CA THR A 101 -8.13 -15.08 0.37
C THR A 101 -8.02 -13.57 0.55
N ASP A 102 -7.61 -12.84 -0.49
CA ASP A 102 -7.49 -11.38 -0.42
C ASP A 102 -8.87 -10.71 -0.24
N TYR A 103 -9.92 -11.20 -0.90
CA TYR A 103 -11.28 -10.68 -0.72
C TYR A 103 -11.80 -10.95 0.70
N VAL A 104 -11.66 -12.17 1.21
CA VAL A 104 -12.12 -12.53 2.56
C VAL A 104 -11.44 -11.67 3.62
N VAL A 105 -10.10 -11.53 3.57
CA VAL A 105 -9.35 -10.75 4.56
C VAL A 105 -9.67 -9.26 4.47
N LEU A 106 -9.78 -8.70 3.27
CA LEU A 106 -10.14 -7.29 3.10
C LEU A 106 -11.58 -7.00 3.51
N GLY A 107 -12.52 -7.91 3.19
CA GLY A 107 -13.92 -7.81 3.61
C GLY A 107 -14.07 -7.87 5.12
N SER A 108 -13.42 -8.85 5.76
CA SER A 108 -13.39 -8.96 7.22
C SER A 108 -12.86 -7.67 7.87
N ALA A 109 -11.83 -7.05 7.29
CA ALA A 109 -11.30 -5.78 7.78
C ALA A 109 -12.28 -4.61 7.58
N LEU A 110 -13.01 -4.55 6.45
CA LEU A 110 -14.07 -3.56 6.22
C LEU A 110 -15.18 -3.68 7.29
N GLY A 111 -15.67 -4.91 7.52
CA GLY A 111 -16.67 -5.19 8.55
C GLY A 111 -16.19 -4.90 9.97
N ALA A 112 -14.95 -5.26 10.29
CA ALA A 112 -14.35 -4.96 11.59
C ALA A 112 -14.25 -3.44 11.83
N GLY A 113 -13.89 -2.67 10.79
CA GLY A 113 -13.88 -1.22 10.85
C GLY A 113 -15.27 -0.61 11.02
N PHE A 114 -16.27 -1.15 10.31
CA PHE A 114 -17.67 -0.75 10.49
C PHE A 114 -18.12 -0.94 11.95
N GLY A 115 -17.95 -2.16 12.49
CA GLY A 115 -18.32 -2.47 13.87
C GLY A 115 -17.53 -1.67 14.91
N LEU A 116 -16.29 -1.29 14.60
CA LEU A 116 -15.52 -0.38 15.46
C LEU A 116 -16.17 1.01 15.52
N LEU A 117 -16.62 1.57 14.40
CA LEU A 117 -17.30 2.87 14.43
C LEU A 117 -18.57 2.78 15.26
N GLU A 118 -19.37 1.74 15.06
CA GLU A 118 -20.61 1.54 15.81
C GLU A 118 -20.35 1.48 17.32
N ALA A 119 -19.39 0.67 17.76
CA ALA A 119 -19.03 0.56 19.17
C ALA A 119 -18.48 1.89 19.73
N VAL A 120 -17.66 2.62 18.97
CA VAL A 120 -17.12 3.92 19.39
C VAL A 120 -18.22 4.99 19.44
N ALA A 121 -19.16 4.99 18.50
CA ALA A 121 -20.29 5.90 18.48
C ALA A 121 -21.22 5.67 19.68
N ARG A 122 -21.39 4.40 20.10
CA ARG A 122 -22.21 4.04 21.27
C ARG A 122 -21.53 4.29 22.60
N PHE A 123 -20.25 3.91 22.74
CA PHE A 123 -19.60 3.76 24.05
C PHE A 123 -18.26 4.51 24.17
N GLY A 124 -17.77 5.13 23.10
CA GLY A 124 -16.43 5.74 23.05
C GLY A 124 -16.24 6.91 24.02
N LEU A 125 -17.32 7.40 24.62
CA LEU A 125 -17.34 8.53 25.51
C LEU A 125 -17.84 8.21 26.93
N ASP A 126 -18.10 6.93 27.23
CA ASP A 126 -18.58 6.48 28.54
C ASP A 126 -17.44 6.15 29.52
N ALA A 127 -16.22 6.63 29.28
CA ALA A 127 -15.06 6.25 30.10
C ALA A 127 -15.22 6.63 31.58
N GLY A 128 -15.91 7.74 31.88
CA GLY A 128 -16.22 8.16 33.26
C GLY A 128 -17.28 7.30 33.94
N ARG A 129 -18.11 6.58 33.18
CA ARG A 129 -19.12 5.65 33.70
C ARG A 129 -18.58 4.22 33.82
N ALA A 130 -17.54 3.89 33.06
CA ALA A 130 -17.00 2.55 32.97
C ALA A 130 -16.36 2.08 34.29
N ILE A 131 -16.80 0.91 34.77
CA ILE A 131 -16.32 0.29 36.00
C ILE A 131 -15.49 -0.94 35.63
N SER A 132 -14.30 -1.07 36.22
CA SER A 132 -13.46 -2.26 36.03
C SER A 132 -14.16 -3.52 36.55
N HIS A 133 -14.21 -4.56 35.74
CA HIS A 133 -14.77 -5.85 36.15
C HIS A 133 -13.68 -6.75 36.78
N PRO A 134 -13.96 -7.50 37.86
CA PRO A 134 -12.96 -8.38 38.51
C PRO A 134 -12.37 -9.43 37.57
N GLY A 135 -13.18 -9.95 36.65
CA GLY A 135 -12.75 -10.88 35.59
C GLY A 135 -12.03 -10.23 34.40
N GLY A 136 -11.71 -8.93 34.47
CA GLY A 136 -11.06 -8.15 33.41
C GLY A 136 -12.03 -7.39 32.51
N GLY A 137 -11.53 -6.34 31.86
CA GLY A 137 -12.34 -5.42 31.04
C GLY A 137 -13.16 -4.43 31.88
N TRP A 138 -14.15 -3.81 31.24
CA TRP A 138 -14.94 -2.73 31.83
C TRP A 138 -16.43 -2.91 31.52
N ALA A 139 -17.29 -2.75 32.53
CA ALA A 139 -18.74 -2.70 32.38
C ALA A 139 -19.21 -1.24 32.39
N ILE A 140 -20.17 -0.90 31.55
CA ILE A 140 -20.85 0.39 31.56
C ILE A 140 -22.22 0.16 32.23
N PRO A 141 -22.44 0.65 33.46
CA PRO A 141 -23.68 0.41 34.18
C PRO A 141 -24.82 1.19 33.53
N ASP A 142 -25.73 0.45 32.88
CA ASP A 142 -26.89 1.00 32.17
C ASP A 142 -28.17 0.19 32.43
N SER A 143 -28.06 -1.14 32.61
CA SER A 143 -29.18 -2.02 32.96
C SER A 143 -28.70 -3.34 33.59
N LEU A 144 -29.61 -4.29 33.84
CA LEU A 144 -29.29 -5.67 34.25
C LEU A 144 -28.50 -6.47 33.19
N ARG A 145 -28.49 -5.99 31.93
CA ARG A 145 -27.60 -6.42 30.85
C ARG A 145 -26.73 -5.22 30.49
N ALA A 146 -25.55 -5.15 31.08
CA ALA A 146 -24.66 -3.99 30.95
C ALA A 146 -23.77 -4.13 29.70
N PRO A 147 -23.55 -3.07 28.91
CA PRO A 147 -22.50 -3.08 27.91
C PRO A 147 -21.13 -3.41 28.52
N TYR A 148 -20.38 -4.27 27.83
CA TYR A 148 -19.07 -4.75 28.25
C TYR A 148 -17.99 -4.43 27.22
N ILE A 149 -16.89 -3.84 27.68
CA ILE A 149 -15.70 -3.57 26.87
C ILE A 149 -14.59 -4.55 27.30
N PRO A 150 -14.19 -5.49 26.42
CA PRO A 150 -13.21 -6.51 26.80
C PRO A 150 -11.83 -5.92 27.05
N GLY A 151 -11.16 -6.44 28.09
CA GLY A 151 -9.78 -6.13 28.42
C GLY A 151 -8.78 -6.88 27.54
N PRO A 152 -7.46 -6.60 27.67
CA PRO A 152 -6.43 -7.25 26.87
C PRO A 152 -6.45 -8.78 26.95
N GLU A 153 -6.66 -9.34 28.14
CA GLU A 153 -6.71 -10.79 28.35
C GLU A 153 -7.87 -11.43 27.58
N GLN A 154 -9.06 -10.85 27.68
CA GLN A 154 -10.27 -11.33 26.98
C GLN A 154 -10.11 -11.19 25.46
N VAL A 155 -9.48 -10.11 25.00
CA VAL A 155 -9.21 -9.89 23.58
C VAL A 155 -8.23 -10.94 23.04
N PHE A 156 -7.10 -11.17 23.71
CA PHE A 156 -6.07 -12.05 23.17
C PHE A 156 -6.39 -13.55 23.30
N SER A 157 -7.32 -13.92 24.19
CA SER A 157 -7.80 -15.30 24.35
C SER A 157 -8.97 -15.67 23.44
N ALA A 158 -9.62 -14.69 22.78
CA ALA A 158 -10.80 -14.92 21.96
C ALA A 158 -10.50 -14.99 20.45
N TRP A 159 -11.38 -15.68 19.71
CA TRP A 159 -11.41 -15.65 18.25
C TRP A 159 -12.23 -14.48 17.74
N PHE A 160 -11.63 -13.66 16.88
CA PHE A 160 -12.26 -12.52 16.21
C PHE A 160 -13.04 -11.61 17.18
N PRO A 161 -12.42 -11.14 18.28
CA PRO A 161 -13.14 -10.48 19.36
C PRO A 161 -13.87 -9.21 18.90
N ALA A 162 -15.10 -9.05 19.39
CA ALA A 162 -15.91 -7.86 19.21
C ALA A 162 -15.33 -6.66 19.99
N PRO A 163 -15.50 -5.43 19.46
CA PRO A 163 -15.03 -4.22 20.16
C PRO A 163 -15.77 -3.94 21.48
N SER A 164 -16.99 -4.47 21.61
CA SER A 164 -17.90 -4.43 22.77
C SER A 164 -18.79 -5.68 22.74
N GLY A 165 -19.35 -6.06 23.88
CA GLY A 165 -20.35 -7.12 24.03
C GLY A 165 -21.33 -6.80 25.16
N THR A 166 -21.98 -7.82 25.70
CA THR A 166 -22.94 -7.71 26.79
C THR A 166 -22.51 -8.51 28.01
N LEU A 167 -22.69 -7.95 29.20
CA LEU A 167 -22.47 -8.61 30.49
C LEU A 167 -23.83 -8.89 31.14
N GLU A 168 -24.12 -10.16 31.40
CA GLU A 168 -25.30 -10.55 32.18
C GLU A 168 -25.03 -10.49 33.69
N LEU A 169 -26.06 -10.20 34.47
CA LEU A 169 -25.97 -10.16 35.92
C LEU A 169 -25.50 -11.53 36.47
N GLY A 170 -24.38 -11.52 37.19
CA GLY A 170 -23.80 -12.73 37.78
C GLY A 170 -22.73 -13.42 36.92
N ASP A 171 -22.35 -12.85 35.78
CA ASP A 171 -21.21 -13.32 35.02
C ASP A 171 -19.89 -12.91 35.69
N PHE A 172 -19.20 -13.90 36.28
CA PHE A 172 -17.92 -13.69 36.98
C PHE A 172 -16.70 -13.83 36.05
N SER A 173 -16.88 -14.37 34.83
CA SER A 173 -15.78 -14.65 33.91
C SER A 173 -16.15 -14.25 32.47
N PRO A 174 -16.34 -12.94 32.22
CA PRO A 174 -16.75 -12.47 30.91
C PRO A 174 -15.68 -12.74 29.86
N ALA A 175 -16.11 -13.22 28.71
CA ALA A 175 -15.28 -13.42 27.53
C ALA A 175 -15.57 -12.33 26.48
N ALA A 176 -14.61 -12.07 25.60
CA ALA A 176 -14.89 -11.24 24.44
C ALA A 176 -15.75 -12.05 23.45
N GLU A 177 -16.95 -11.54 23.15
CA GLU A 177 -17.81 -12.09 22.10
C GLU A 177 -17.13 -12.05 20.73
N THR A 178 -17.64 -12.82 19.76
CA THR A 178 -17.15 -12.77 18.38
C THR A 178 -17.75 -11.56 17.65
N SER A 179 -16.95 -10.82 16.87
CA SER A 179 -17.43 -9.67 16.11
C SER A 179 -18.38 -10.08 14.98
N PRO A 180 -19.69 -9.78 15.04
CA PRO A 180 -20.65 -10.17 14.01
C PRO A 180 -20.36 -9.48 12.67
N HIS A 181 -20.03 -8.18 12.67
CA HIS A 181 -19.72 -7.46 11.42
C HIS A 181 -18.48 -8.00 10.71
N LEU A 182 -17.44 -8.42 11.45
CA LEU A 182 -16.28 -9.09 10.84
C LEU A 182 -16.72 -10.39 10.17
N VAL A 183 -17.54 -11.19 10.86
CA VAL A 183 -18.01 -12.49 10.37
C VAL A 183 -18.89 -12.35 9.13
N TYR A 184 -19.94 -11.52 9.18
CA TYR A 184 -20.83 -11.29 8.05
C TYR A 184 -20.08 -10.73 6.84
N SER A 185 -19.17 -9.79 7.08
CA SER A 185 -18.33 -9.23 6.01
C SER A 185 -17.31 -10.22 5.44
N ALA A 186 -16.82 -11.18 6.24
CA ALA A 186 -15.98 -12.27 5.72
C ALA A 186 -16.76 -13.16 4.75
N LEU A 187 -18.01 -13.48 5.12
CA LEU A 187 -18.91 -14.33 4.34
C LEU A 187 -19.35 -13.62 3.04
N THR A 188 -19.88 -12.40 3.12
CA THR A 188 -20.26 -11.61 1.94
C THR A 188 -19.07 -11.36 1.01
N ALA A 189 -17.87 -11.11 1.54
CA ALA A 189 -16.67 -10.92 0.73
C ALA A 189 -16.15 -12.22 0.09
N LEU A 190 -16.36 -13.39 0.70
CA LEU A 190 -16.18 -14.67 0.01
C LEU A 190 -17.10 -14.74 -1.21
N GLY A 191 -18.38 -14.36 -1.04
CA GLY A 191 -19.35 -14.22 -2.14
C GLY A 191 -18.82 -13.32 -3.25
N VAL A 192 -18.38 -12.10 -2.93
CA VAL A 192 -17.77 -11.18 -3.90
C VAL A 192 -16.56 -11.79 -4.60
N GLY A 193 -15.69 -12.49 -3.88
CA GLY A 193 -14.57 -13.23 -4.46
C GLY A 193 -15.04 -14.28 -5.48
N VAL A 194 -16.05 -15.09 -5.12
CA VAL A 194 -16.66 -16.10 -6.01
C VAL A 194 -17.33 -15.46 -7.22
N LEU A 195 -18.02 -14.33 -7.07
CA LEU A 195 -18.64 -13.60 -8.18
C LEU A 195 -17.58 -13.15 -9.20
N LEU A 196 -16.53 -12.51 -8.72
CA LEU A 196 -15.52 -11.85 -9.55
C LEU A 196 -14.51 -12.84 -10.13
N ARG A 197 -14.25 -13.94 -9.42
CA ARG A 197 -13.29 -14.97 -9.83
C ARG A 197 -13.98 -16.17 -10.47
N GLY A 198 -15.23 -16.46 -10.16
CA GLY A 198 -15.98 -17.57 -10.75
C GLY A 198 -16.15 -17.45 -12.26
N ARG A 199 -16.43 -18.59 -12.89
CA ARG A 199 -16.75 -18.71 -14.32
C ARG A 199 -18.10 -19.40 -14.48
N GLY A 200 -18.88 -18.98 -15.48
CA GLY A 200 -20.19 -19.56 -15.76
C GLY A 200 -21.11 -19.55 -14.54
N TRP A 201 -21.81 -20.67 -14.32
CA TRP A 201 -22.80 -20.85 -13.27
C TRP A 201 -22.23 -20.75 -11.84
N ILE A 202 -20.93 -21.00 -11.63
CA ILE A 202 -20.28 -20.87 -10.31
C ILE A 202 -20.43 -19.45 -9.75
N ARG A 203 -20.60 -18.45 -10.61
CA ARG A 203 -20.87 -17.08 -10.16
C ARG A 203 -22.19 -16.97 -9.40
N VAL A 204 -23.20 -17.76 -9.74
CA VAL A 204 -24.50 -17.74 -9.05
C VAL A 204 -24.36 -18.17 -7.59
N LEU A 205 -23.40 -19.06 -7.29
CA LEU A 205 -23.08 -19.47 -5.92
C LEU A 205 -22.57 -18.31 -5.05
N SER A 206 -22.21 -17.16 -5.63
CA SER A 206 -21.84 -15.98 -4.83
C SER A 206 -23.00 -15.41 -4.02
N LEU A 207 -24.25 -15.70 -4.40
CA LEU A 207 -25.42 -15.17 -3.71
C LEU A 207 -25.65 -15.86 -2.37
N LEU A 208 -25.32 -17.16 -2.27
CA LEU A 208 -25.52 -17.96 -1.05
C LEU A 208 -24.88 -17.33 0.20
N PRO A 209 -23.58 -16.98 0.22
CA PRO A 209 -22.98 -16.37 1.40
C PRO A 209 -23.52 -14.97 1.70
N VAL A 210 -23.94 -14.22 0.68
CA VAL A 210 -24.54 -12.89 0.88
C VAL A 210 -25.90 -13.02 1.56
N VAL A 211 -26.78 -13.87 1.01
CA VAL A 211 -28.10 -14.14 1.58
C VAL A 211 -27.98 -14.69 2.99
N ALA A 212 -27.05 -15.61 3.25
CA ALA A 212 -26.83 -16.18 4.58
C ALA A 212 -26.40 -15.11 5.60
N ALA A 213 -25.43 -14.25 5.26
CA ALA A 213 -25.00 -13.15 6.12
C ALA A 213 -26.14 -12.18 6.42
N THR A 214 -26.86 -11.72 5.39
CA THR A 214 -27.97 -10.78 5.55
C THR A 214 -29.12 -11.38 6.34
N SER A 215 -29.53 -12.62 6.06
CA SER A 215 -30.63 -13.28 6.77
C SER A 215 -30.31 -13.49 8.24
N HIS A 216 -29.07 -13.90 8.54
CA HIS A 216 -28.63 -14.08 9.92
C HIS A 216 -28.57 -12.74 10.66
N HIS A 217 -28.03 -11.70 10.02
CA HIS A 217 -27.99 -10.36 10.60
C HIS A 217 -29.40 -9.81 10.89
N MET A 218 -30.36 -10.01 9.97
CA MET A 218 -31.78 -9.68 10.22
C MET A 218 -32.35 -10.46 11.41
N LEU A 219 -32.05 -11.76 11.52
CA LEU A 219 -32.51 -12.59 12.64
C LEU A 219 -31.97 -12.09 13.98
N THR A 220 -30.66 -11.81 14.08
CA THR A 220 -30.04 -11.29 15.31
C THR A 220 -30.66 -9.95 15.71
N ASN A 221 -30.84 -9.03 14.77
CA ASN A 221 -31.44 -7.73 15.05
C ASN A 221 -32.92 -7.86 15.44
N TYR A 222 -33.66 -8.77 14.81
CA TYR A 222 -35.05 -9.05 15.16
C TYR A 222 -35.16 -9.62 16.58
N ALA A 223 -34.33 -10.60 16.93
CA ALA A 223 -34.29 -11.19 18.27
C ALA A 223 -33.94 -10.15 19.35
N ALA A 224 -33.03 -9.23 19.05
CA ALA A 224 -32.69 -8.11 19.93
C ALA A 224 -33.86 -7.11 20.08
N ALA A 225 -34.57 -6.80 18.99
CA ALA A 225 -35.72 -5.90 19.00
C ALA A 225 -36.97 -6.53 19.65
N ARG A 226 -37.08 -7.87 19.64
CA ARG A 226 -38.22 -8.64 20.14
C ARG A 226 -37.79 -9.65 21.21
N PRO A 227 -37.38 -9.19 22.40
CA PRO A 227 -36.83 -10.08 23.42
C PRO A 227 -37.86 -11.04 24.04
N ALA A 228 -39.15 -10.89 23.75
CA ALA A 228 -40.19 -11.82 24.16
C ALA A 228 -40.36 -13.02 23.20
N ASP A 229 -39.78 -12.95 22.00
CA ASP A 229 -39.84 -14.03 20.99
C ASP A 229 -38.72 -15.05 21.25
N GLN A 230 -39.05 -16.06 22.06
CA GLN A 230 -38.09 -17.08 22.49
C GLN A 230 -37.56 -17.96 21.34
N ASP A 231 -38.34 -18.17 20.28
CA ASP A 231 -37.89 -18.97 19.11
C ASP A 231 -36.85 -18.19 18.30
N ALA A 232 -37.09 -16.91 18.05
CA ALA A 232 -36.11 -16.05 17.39
C ALA A 232 -34.81 -15.92 18.20
N GLN A 233 -34.91 -15.73 19.52
CA GLN A 233 -33.75 -15.70 20.41
C GLN A 233 -32.96 -17.01 20.39
N SER A 234 -33.63 -18.15 20.60
CA SER A 234 -32.97 -19.45 20.62
C SER A 234 -32.22 -19.76 19.32
N ARG A 235 -32.80 -19.37 18.18
CA ARG A 235 -32.14 -19.52 16.88
C ARG A 235 -30.93 -18.60 16.75
N ALA A 236 -31.06 -17.32 17.12
CA ALA A 236 -29.95 -16.38 17.11
C ALA A 236 -28.79 -16.89 18.00
N ASP A 237 -29.07 -17.26 19.24
CA ASP A 237 -28.08 -17.77 20.21
C ASP A 237 -27.36 -19.02 19.70
N THR A 238 -28.08 -19.93 19.05
CA THR A 238 -27.50 -21.17 18.49
C THR A 238 -26.46 -20.85 17.42
N PHE A 239 -26.74 -19.92 16.53
CA PHE A 239 -25.79 -19.53 15.48
C PHE A 239 -24.68 -18.63 16.03
N ASP A 240 -24.99 -17.73 16.98
CA ASP A 240 -24.02 -16.86 17.64
C ASP A 240 -22.95 -17.69 18.36
N GLY A 241 -23.33 -18.81 18.99
CA GLY A 241 -22.41 -19.77 19.60
C GLY A 241 -21.39 -20.41 18.65
N VAL A 242 -21.64 -20.36 17.33
CA VAL A 242 -20.74 -20.92 16.29
C VAL A 242 -20.21 -19.87 15.29
N LEU A 243 -20.54 -18.59 15.47
CA LEU A 243 -20.11 -17.51 14.55
C LEU A 243 -18.59 -17.46 14.36
N TRP A 244 -17.81 -17.74 15.40
CA TRP A 244 -16.35 -17.71 15.36
C TRP A 244 -15.75 -18.69 14.34
N VAL A 245 -16.46 -19.77 13.99
CA VAL A 245 -16.00 -20.76 13.01
C VAL A 245 -16.14 -20.24 11.57
N VAL A 246 -17.08 -19.32 11.32
CA VAL A 246 -17.44 -18.88 9.96
C VAL A 246 -16.27 -18.19 9.24
N PRO A 247 -15.51 -17.24 9.82
CA PRO A 247 -14.34 -16.66 9.15
C PRO A 247 -13.26 -17.71 8.85
N LEU A 248 -13.08 -18.70 9.73
CA LEU A 248 -12.13 -19.80 9.54
C LEU A 248 -12.53 -20.67 8.35
N LEU A 249 -13.82 -21.02 8.22
CA LEU A 249 -14.34 -21.77 7.08
C LEU A 249 -14.22 -20.98 5.78
N CYS A 250 -14.60 -19.70 5.78
CA CYS A 250 -14.45 -18.82 4.63
C CYS A 250 -12.99 -18.77 4.16
N LEU A 251 -12.06 -18.61 5.11
CA LEU A 251 -10.64 -18.57 4.83
C LEU A 251 -10.11 -19.93 4.36
N ALA A 252 -10.53 -21.04 4.97
CA ALA A 252 -10.12 -22.39 4.57
C ALA A 252 -10.53 -22.70 3.13
N VAL A 253 -11.77 -22.38 2.76
CA VAL A 253 -12.26 -22.48 1.37
C VAL A 253 -11.41 -21.61 0.45
N ALA A 254 -11.22 -20.34 0.78
CA ALA A 254 -10.45 -19.41 -0.03
C ALA A 254 -9.00 -19.86 -0.25
N VAL A 255 -8.32 -20.30 0.83
CA VAL A 255 -6.95 -20.82 0.82
C VAL A 255 -6.86 -22.08 -0.03
N ALA A 256 -7.78 -23.02 0.09
CA ALA A 256 -7.77 -24.26 -0.69
C ALA A 256 -7.84 -23.97 -2.21
N PHE A 257 -8.71 -23.05 -2.62
CA PHE A 257 -8.79 -22.61 -4.03
C PHE A 257 -7.54 -21.87 -4.48
N ASP A 258 -7.03 -20.94 -3.66
CA ASP A 258 -5.86 -20.15 -4.01
C ASP A 258 -4.57 -20.98 -4.08
N LEU A 259 -4.39 -21.99 -3.23
CA LEU A 259 -3.28 -22.93 -3.33
C LEU A 259 -3.29 -23.70 -4.66
N ARG A 260 -4.47 -24.13 -5.13
CA ARG A 260 -4.61 -24.77 -6.46
C ARG A 260 -4.20 -23.81 -7.57
N HIS A 261 -4.62 -22.55 -7.50
CA HIS A 261 -4.25 -21.52 -8.47
C HIS A 261 -2.75 -21.22 -8.46
N ILE A 262 -2.14 -21.08 -7.28
CA ILE A 262 -0.70 -20.87 -7.12
C ILE A 262 0.10 -22.03 -7.74
N ARG A 263 -0.27 -23.28 -7.42
CA ARG A 263 0.38 -24.48 -7.97
C ARG A 263 0.30 -24.52 -9.49
N ARG A 264 -0.88 -24.24 -10.06
CA ARG A 264 -1.07 -24.18 -11.52
C ARG A 264 -0.25 -23.04 -12.14
N GLY A 265 -0.27 -21.85 -11.55
CA GLY A 265 0.48 -20.70 -12.03
C GLY A 265 1.99 -20.95 -12.08
N LYS A 266 2.55 -21.67 -11.10
CA LYS A 266 3.98 -22.02 -11.06
C LYS A 266 4.39 -22.90 -12.24
N ARG A 267 3.48 -23.75 -12.73
CA ARG A 267 3.71 -24.58 -13.93
C ARG A 267 3.66 -23.77 -15.23
N ILE A 268 2.81 -22.74 -15.27
CA ILE A 268 2.63 -21.88 -16.45
C ILE A 268 3.80 -20.90 -16.59
N VAL A 269 4.34 -20.40 -15.47
CA VAL A 269 5.38 -19.36 -15.47
C VAL A 269 6.60 -19.86 -14.67
N PRO A 270 7.40 -20.80 -15.19
CA PRO A 270 8.54 -21.35 -14.47
C PRO A 270 9.70 -20.35 -14.29
N GLY A 271 9.75 -19.28 -15.11
CA GLY A 271 10.79 -18.25 -15.05
C GLY A 271 10.84 -17.40 -13.77
N ILE A 272 9.86 -17.58 -12.87
CA ILE A 272 9.77 -16.89 -11.57
C ILE A 272 10.05 -17.81 -10.37
N LEU A 273 10.49 -19.05 -10.61
CA LEU A 273 10.93 -19.96 -9.57
C LEU A 273 12.37 -19.62 -9.18
N LEU A 274 12.66 -19.59 -7.87
CA LEU A 274 14.03 -19.42 -7.38
C LEU A 274 14.90 -20.62 -7.79
N GLN A 275 16.22 -20.43 -7.89
CA GLN A 275 17.16 -21.51 -8.21
C GLN A 275 17.03 -22.68 -7.23
N THR A 276 16.88 -22.39 -5.93
CA THR A 276 16.68 -23.39 -4.88
C THR A 276 15.35 -24.14 -5.02
N GLU A 277 14.29 -23.49 -5.51
CA GLU A 277 13.03 -24.17 -5.82
C GLU A 277 13.15 -25.10 -7.03
N ARG A 278 13.90 -24.67 -8.06
CA ARG A 278 14.20 -25.50 -9.24
C ARG A 278 15.05 -26.72 -8.87
N ALA A 279 15.89 -26.60 -7.84
CA ALA A 279 16.66 -27.70 -7.25
C ALA A 279 15.85 -28.62 -6.31
N GLY A 280 14.53 -28.46 -6.23
CA GLY A 280 13.63 -29.36 -5.49
C GLY A 280 13.23 -28.90 -4.08
N ARG A 281 13.70 -27.75 -3.59
CA ARG A 281 13.20 -27.20 -2.32
C ARG A 281 11.79 -26.64 -2.46
N SER A 282 11.01 -26.69 -1.38
CA SER A 282 9.73 -26.00 -1.35
C SER A 282 9.92 -24.48 -1.43
N GLY A 283 8.95 -23.78 -2.01
CA GLY A 283 9.01 -22.32 -2.10
C GLY A 283 9.04 -21.60 -0.75
N LEU A 284 8.41 -22.21 0.28
CA LEU A 284 8.44 -21.67 1.64
C LEU A 284 9.85 -21.83 2.25
N SER A 285 10.45 -23.01 2.14
CA SER A 285 11.82 -23.25 2.63
C SER A 285 12.86 -22.41 1.90
N ALA A 286 12.71 -22.20 0.59
CA ALA A 286 13.61 -21.34 -0.19
C ALA A 286 13.58 -19.89 0.32
N LEU A 287 12.38 -19.33 0.50
CA LEU A 287 12.21 -17.96 0.99
C LEU A 287 12.57 -17.79 2.47
N ALA A 288 12.32 -18.81 3.30
CA ALA A 288 12.73 -18.81 4.70
C ALA A 288 14.26 -18.84 4.83
N GLY A 289 14.94 -19.67 4.02
CA GLY A 289 16.40 -19.71 3.95
C GLY A 289 17.00 -18.36 3.56
N TYR A 290 16.53 -17.78 2.46
CA TYR A 290 16.97 -16.43 2.06
C TYR A 290 16.67 -15.37 3.12
N GLY A 291 15.47 -15.42 3.71
CA GLY A 291 15.02 -14.46 4.72
C GLY A 291 15.79 -14.51 6.04
N ALA A 292 16.61 -15.53 6.26
CA ALA A 292 17.42 -15.71 7.46
C ALA A 292 18.80 -15.04 7.37
N TRP A 293 19.30 -14.71 6.17
CA TRP A 293 20.66 -14.17 5.99
C TRP A 293 20.92 -12.88 6.77
N ARG A 294 19.98 -11.93 6.71
CA ARG A 294 20.14 -10.63 7.38
C ARG A 294 18.79 -10.06 7.82
N VAL A 295 18.34 -10.49 8.98
CA VAL A 295 17.11 -9.99 9.61
C VAL A 295 17.32 -8.52 10.02
N PRO A 296 16.36 -7.61 9.78
CA PRO A 296 15.04 -7.83 9.17
C PRO A 296 14.99 -7.65 7.65
N TRP A 297 16.08 -7.23 7.00
CA TRP A 297 16.07 -6.73 5.63
C TRP A 297 15.73 -7.81 4.59
N THR A 298 16.42 -8.94 4.65
CA THR A 298 16.19 -10.08 3.74
C THR A 298 14.83 -10.71 3.96
N SER A 299 14.36 -10.78 5.21
CA SER A 299 13.01 -11.23 5.55
C SER A 299 11.93 -10.31 4.94
N LEU A 300 12.12 -8.99 4.99
CA LEU A 300 11.20 -8.04 4.36
C LEU A 300 11.20 -8.13 2.83
N ILE A 301 12.36 -8.38 2.20
CA ILE A 301 12.47 -8.63 0.76
C ILE A 301 11.73 -9.91 0.38
N ALA A 302 11.98 -11.01 1.10
CA ALA A 302 11.32 -12.30 0.88
C ALA A 302 9.79 -12.19 0.97
N LEU A 303 9.28 -11.50 2.00
CA LEU A 303 7.85 -11.26 2.20
C LEU A 303 7.24 -10.39 1.09
N ARG A 304 7.97 -9.39 0.58
CA ARG A 304 7.51 -8.55 -0.56
C ARG A 304 7.49 -9.36 -1.86
N PHE A 305 8.53 -10.15 -2.10
CA PHE A 305 8.62 -11.03 -3.27
C PHE A 305 7.51 -12.08 -3.27
N ALA A 306 7.31 -12.79 -2.14
CA ALA A 306 6.27 -13.81 -2.00
C ALA A 306 4.88 -13.28 -2.40
N ARG A 307 4.54 -12.07 -1.93
CA ARG A 307 3.26 -11.43 -2.21
C ARG A 307 3.12 -11.00 -3.67
N MET A 308 4.14 -10.35 -4.23
CA MET A 308 4.17 -9.93 -5.64
C MET A 308 4.07 -11.14 -6.57
N ARG A 309 4.83 -12.19 -6.26
CA ARG A 309 4.79 -13.46 -6.98
C ARG A 309 3.41 -14.09 -6.95
N ARG A 310 2.72 -14.10 -5.80
CA ARG A 310 1.33 -14.60 -5.71
C ARG A 310 0.38 -13.82 -6.60
N SER A 311 0.50 -12.48 -6.64
CA SER A 311 -0.30 -11.65 -7.55
C SER A 311 -0.10 -12.03 -9.03
N LEU A 312 1.14 -12.31 -9.45
CA LEU A 312 1.41 -12.81 -10.79
C LEU A 312 0.85 -14.23 -11.02
N LEU A 313 0.97 -15.12 -10.03
CA LEU A 313 0.47 -16.50 -10.15
C LEU A 313 -1.06 -16.56 -10.29
N TYR A 314 -1.79 -15.69 -9.59
CA TYR A 314 -3.24 -15.54 -9.77
C TYR A 314 -3.61 -15.00 -11.15
N ALA A 315 -2.82 -14.05 -11.64
CA ALA A 315 -2.95 -13.48 -12.98
C ALA A 315 -2.72 -14.52 -14.08
N ALA A 316 -1.66 -15.32 -13.97
CA ALA A 316 -1.23 -16.28 -14.99
C ALA A 316 -2.20 -17.46 -15.20
N ALA A 317 -3.05 -17.78 -14.22
CA ALA A 317 -4.06 -18.83 -14.35
C ALA A 317 -5.25 -18.45 -15.26
N ARG A 318 -5.20 -17.29 -15.90
CA ARG A 318 -6.30 -16.65 -16.64
C ARG A 318 -5.79 -16.01 -17.94
N PRO A 319 -6.68 -15.64 -18.87
CA PRO A 319 -6.29 -14.92 -20.07
C PRO A 319 -5.49 -13.65 -19.73
N PRO A 320 -4.50 -13.28 -20.57
CA PRO A 320 -3.66 -12.13 -20.34
C PRO A 320 -4.46 -10.83 -20.26
N TYR A 321 -3.91 -9.83 -19.58
CA TYR A 321 -4.48 -8.50 -19.44
C TYR A 321 -3.41 -7.40 -19.63
N PRO A 322 -3.81 -6.15 -19.93
CA PRO A 322 -2.86 -5.06 -20.13
C PRO A 322 -1.97 -4.80 -18.90
N GLY A 323 -0.66 -4.96 -19.06
CA GLY A 323 0.35 -4.81 -18.00
C GLY A 323 0.74 -6.11 -17.29
N ALA A 324 0.22 -7.28 -17.70
CA ALA A 324 0.64 -8.57 -17.16
C ALA A 324 2.14 -8.84 -17.41
N GLU A 325 2.65 -8.45 -18.58
CA GLU A 325 4.06 -8.63 -18.94
C GLU A 325 5.01 -7.80 -18.05
N ALA A 326 4.67 -6.53 -17.78
CA ALA A 326 5.46 -5.70 -16.88
C ALA A 326 5.49 -6.25 -15.44
N LEU A 327 4.39 -6.87 -14.98
CA LEU A 327 4.37 -7.57 -13.70
C LEU A 327 5.27 -8.82 -13.74
N HIS A 328 5.21 -9.60 -14.82
CA HIS A 328 6.05 -10.78 -15.01
C HIS A 328 7.54 -10.42 -14.99
N GLN A 329 7.96 -9.44 -15.78
CA GLN A 329 9.34 -8.94 -15.82
C GLN A 329 9.81 -8.46 -14.46
N THR A 330 8.96 -7.77 -13.70
CA THR A 330 9.29 -7.31 -12.34
C THR A 330 9.54 -8.48 -11.38
N VAL A 331 8.72 -9.53 -11.44
CA VAL A 331 8.88 -10.71 -10.58
C VAL A 331 10.09 -11.53 -11.02
N ALA A 332 10.33 -11.70 -12.32
CA ALA A 332 11.49 -12.41 -12.84
C ALA A 332 12.80 -11.71 -12.46
N TRP A 333 12.85 -10.37 -12.61
CA TRP A 333 13.99 -9.57 -12.15
C TRP A 333 14.23 -9.75 -10.65
N ALA A 334 13.17 -9.67 -9.84
CA ALA A 334 13.30 -9.84 -8.39
C ALA A 334 13.76 -11.25 -7.99
N ALA A 335 13.30 -12.29 -8.70
CA ALA A 335 13.77 -13.65 -8.51
C ALA A 335 15.28 -13.76 -8.80
N GLY A 336 15.75 -13.18 -9.92
CA GLY A 336 17.18 -13.17 -10.26
C GLY A 336 18.04 -12.40 -9.25
N GLN A 337 17.54 -11.28 -8.70
CA GLN A 337 18.24 -10.54 -7.65
C GLN A 337 18.30 -11.31 -6.32
N ILE A 338 17.23 -12.03 -5.97
CA ILE A 338 17.22 -12.91 -4.80
C ILE A 338 18.24 -14.02 -5.00
N ASP A 339 18.20 -14.74 -6.12
CA ASP A 339 19.15 -15.82 -6.44
C ASP A 339 20.61 -15.29 -6.40
N ALA A 340 20.88 -14.10 -6.96
CA ALA A 340 22.23 -13.50 -6.96
C ALA A 340 22.71 -13.05 -5.56
N SER A 341 21.79 -12.79 -4.63
CA SER A 341 22.10 -12.36 -3.26
C SER A 341 21.84 -13.44 -2.21
N ASP A 342 21.54 -14.68 -2.63
CA ASP A 342 21.24 -15.82 -1.74
C ASP A 342 22.54 -16.49 -1.25
N ASN A 343 23.40 -15.71 -0.61
CA ASN A 343 24.63 -16.17 0.02
C ASN A 343 25.04 -15.22 1.14
N GLU A 344 25.86 -15.70 2.08
CA GLU A 344 26.28 -14.92 3.24
C GLU A 344 27.09 -13.67 2.84
N TYR A 345 28.02 -13.82 1.89
CA TYR A 345 28.97 -12.79 1.49
C TYR A 345 28.28 -11.52 0.96
N ALA A 346 27.18 -11.67 0.24
CA ALA A 346 26.34 -10.56 -0.25
C ALA A 346 25.84 -9.63 0.87
N TRP A 347 25.72 -10.13 2.11
CA TRP A 347 25.12 -9.39 3.24
C TRP A 347 26.10 -9.01 4.35
N GLN A 348 27.34 -9.51 4.31
CA GLN A 348 28.36 -9.28 5.35
C GLN A 348 28.68 -7.78 5.54
N HIS A 349 28.73 -7.01 4.45
CA HIS A 349 29.07 -5.58 4.50
C HIS A 349 27.86 -4.64 4.73
N LEU A 350 26.64 -5.18 4.74
CA LEU A 350 25.40 -4.42 4.93
C LEU A 350 25.02 -4.34 6.42
N GLY A 351 25.89 -3.67 7.19
CA GLY A 351 25.65 -3.28 8.59
C GLY A 351 24.56 -2.21 8.74
N PHE A 352 23.99 -2.08 9.94
CA PHE A 352 23.00 -1.02 10.24
C PHE A 352 23.48 0.40 9.86
N PRO A 353 24.75 0.80 10.06
CA PRO A 353 25.25 2.11 9.63
C PRO A 353 25.22 2.30 8.10
N ALA A 354 25.57 1.26 7.34
CA ALA A 354 25.53 1.29 5.88
C ALA A 354 24.09 1.42 5.37
N VAL A 355 23.17 0.64 5.94
CA VAL A 355 21.74 0.73 5.62
C VAL A 355 21.17 2.11 5.97
N ARG A 356 21.56 2.70 7.12
CA ARG A 356 21.14 4.05 7.51
C ARG A 356 21.64 5.12 6.55
N LYS A 357 22.90 5.02 6.08
CA LYS A 357 23.46 5.93 5.06
C LYS A 357 22.68 5.84 3.75
N VAL A 358 22.38 4.62 3.28
CA VAL A 358 21.56 4.38 2.09
C VAL A 358 20.14 4.91 2.28
N ALA A 359 19.51 4.64 3.43
CA ALA A 359 18.16 5.12 3.74
C ALA A 359 18.09 6.65 3.80
N GLY A 360 19.15 7.30 4.31
CA GLY A 360 19.30 8.76 4.29
C GLY A 360 19.39 9.33 2.88
N ALA A 361 20.13 8.68 1.99
CA ALA A 361 20.28 9.10 0.60
C ALA A 361 18.98 9.01 -0.21
N VAL A 362 18.06 8.10 0.16
CA VAL A 362 16.76 7.94 -0.52
C VAL A 362 15.59 8.51 0.30
N ARG A 363 15.89 9.39 1.26
CA ARG A 363 14.88 10.00 2.13
C ARG A 363 14.12 11.10 1.40
N ASP A 364 12.80 10.97 1.37
CA ASP A 364 11.90 12.02 0.89
C ASP A 364 11.52 12.96 2.04
N TRP A 365 12.08 14.17 2.02
CA TRP A 365 11.83 15.18 3.06
C TRP A 365 10.41 15.75 3.02
N ARG A 366 9.78 15.80 1.84
CA ARG A 366 8.39 16.28 1.70
C ARG A 366 7.44 15.29 2.38
N ARG A 367 7.69 13.99 2.18
CA ARG A 367 6.94 12.93 2.86
C ARG A 367 7.07 13.00 4.38
N MET A 368 8.26 13.35 4.90
CA MET A 368 8.46 13.51 6.34
C MET A 368 7.58 14.63 6.91
N TRP A 369 7.60 15.82 6.30
CA TRP A 369 6.75 16.93 6.73
C TRP A 369 5.26 16.59 6.67
N PHE A 370 4.84 15.88 5.62
CA PHE A 370 3.47 15.41 5.51
C PHE A 370 3.04 14.53 6.69
N ILE A 371 3.90 13.58 7.09
CA ILE A 371 3.65 12.70 8.23
C ILE A 371 3.59 13.53 9.52
N LEU A 372 4.54 14.45 9.73
CA LEU A 372 4.59 15.29 10.93
C LEU A 372 3.35 16.18 11.07
N ILE A 373 2.90 16.81 9.99
CA ILE A 373 1.68 17.64 9.99
C ILE A 373 0.46 16.77 10.33
N SER A 374 0.33 15.60 9.69
CA SER A 374 -0.81 14.70 9.92
C SER A 374 -0.83 14.16 11.36
N LEU A 375 0.34 13.83 11.92
CA LEU A 375 0.46 13.41 13.32
C LEU A 375 0.16 14.55 14.29
N GLY A 376 0.66 15.76 14.01
CA GLY A 376 0.39 16.95 14.81
C GLY A 376 -1.11 17.28 14.84
N LEU A 377 -1.78 17.21 13.68
CA LEU A 377 -3.22 17.43 13.59
C LEU A 377 -4.04 16.33 14.29
N ALA A 378 -3.59 15.07 14.23
CA ALA A 378 -4.27 13.95 14.90
C ALA A 378 -4.05 13.91 16.42
N LEU A 379 -3.08 14.67 16.96
CA LEU A 379 -2.68 14.58 18.36
C LEU A 379 -3.83 14.81 19.36
N PRO A 380 -4.68 15.86 19.22
CA PRO A 380 -5.80 16.05 20.14
C PRO A 380 -6.76 14.86 20.15
N ALA A 381 -7.04 14.27 18.98
CA ALA A 381 -7.91 13.11 18.88
C ALA A 381 -7.29 11.85 19.50
N VAL A 382 -5.98 11.66 19.37
CA VAL A 382 -5.28 10.57 20.05
C VAL A 382 -5.37 10.73 21.56
N VAL A 383 -5.15 11.94 22.08
CA VAL A 383 -5.29 12.20 23.52
C VAL A 383 -6.73 11.96 23.97
N PHE A 384 -7.71 12.45 23.21
CA PHE A 384 -9.13 12.32 23.54
C PHE A 384 -9.66 10.86 23.48
N LEU A 385 -9.36 10.12 22.41
CA LEU A 385 -9.93 8.79 22.14
C LEU A 385 -9.04 7.62 22.53
N CYS A 386 -7.72 7.82 22.65
CA CYS A 386 -6.82 6.73 23.04
C CYS A 386 -6.45 6.82 24.51
N VAL A 387 -6.15 8.02 25.02
CA VAL A 387 -5.77 8.20 26.42
C VAL A 387 -7.00 8.43 27.29
N GLY A 388 -7.87 9.36 26.87
CA GLY A 388 -9.04 9.74 27.64
C GLY A 388 -10.12 8.64 27.77
N SER A 389 -10.12 7.63 26.90
CA SER A 389 -11.10 6.54 26.94
C SER A 389 -10.85 5.50 28.04
N PHE A 390 -9.82 5.67 28.88
CA PHE A 390 -9.60 4.86 30.06
C PHE A 390 -10.22 5.52 31.30
N PRO A 391 -10.87 4.77 32.21
CA PRO A 391 -11.48 5.35 33.41
C PRO A 391 -10.51 6.21 34.25
N ALA A 392 -9.26 5.77 34.38
CA ALA A 392 -8.21 6.50 35.10
C ALA A 392 -7.85 7.87 34.47
N ALA A 393 -8.21 8.09 33.21
CA ALA A 393 -7.94 9.30 32.45
C ALA A 393 -9.21 9.95 31.89
N ALA A 394 -10.40 9.57 32.38
CA ALA A 394 -11.69 10.07 31.91
C ALA A 394 -11.80 11.60 32.00
N THR A 395 -11.12 12.21 32.97
CA THR A 395 -11.01 13.68 33.10
C THR A 395 -10.43 14.36 31.86
N LEU A 396 -9.63 13.66 31.03
CA LEU A 396 -9.19 14.20 29.74
C LEU A 396 -10.34 14.28 28.74
N GLN A 397 -11.25 13.30 28.69
CA GLN A 397 -12.45 13.37 27.86
C GLN A 397 -13.37 14.51 28.33
N GLU A 398 -13.58 14.64 29.64
CA GLU A 398 -14.37 15.74 30.22
C GLU A 398 -13.80 17.12 29.88
N ARG A 399 -12.47 17.29 29.93
CA ARG A 399 -11.79 18.54 29.53
C ARG A 399 -11.97 18.87 28.06
N PHE A 400 -12.04 17.86 27.19
CA PHE A 400 -12.30 18.08 25.76
C PHE A 400 -13.79 18.31 25.46
N GLY A 401 -14.69 17.91 26.37
CA GLY A 401 -16.11 18.20 26.31
C GLY A 401 -16.55 19.49 27.02
N SER A 402 -15.65 20.19 27.72
CA SER A 402 -15.97 21.39 28.51
C SER A 402 -14.93 22.52 28.34
N GLY A 403 -15.32 23.75 28.71
CA GLY A 403 -14.44 24.92 28.65
C GLY A 403 -13.86 25.18 27.26
N ASN A 404 -12.53 25.27 27.15
CA ASN A 404 -11.85 25.53 25.87
C ASN A 404 -11.59 24.27 25.02
N GLY A 405 -11.77 23.07 25.57
CA GLY A 405 -11.46 21.81 24.90
C GLY A 405 -12.22 21.58 23.57
N PRO A 406 -13.54 21.81 23.54
CA PRO A 406 -14.34 21.74 22.32
C PRO A 406 -13.80 22.61 21.17
N TYR A 407 -13.43 23.84 21.48
CA TYR A 407 -12.90 24.79 20.51
C TYR A 407 -11.54 24.33 19.93
N ILE A 408 -10.71 23.67 20.74
CA ILE A 408 -9.46 23.05 20.28
C ILE A 408 -9.76 21.93 19.29
N LEU A 409 -10.66 21.00 19.63
CA LEU A 409 -11.04 19.90 18.73
C LEU A 409 -11.66 20.41 17.42
N MET A 410 -12.49 21.45 17.50
CA MET A 410 -13.10 22.08 16.33
C MET A 410 -12.05 22.77 15.45
N ALA A 411 -11.15 23.58 16.03
CA ALA A 411 -10.11 24.28 15.27
C ALA A 411 -9.17 23.30 14.56
N PHE A 412 -8.73 22.25 15.27
CA PHE A 412 -7.96 21.17 14.68
C PHE A 412 -8.79 20.39 13.65
N GLY A 413 -10.07 20.14 13.91
CA GLY A 413 -10.99 19.49 12.99
C GLY A 413 -11.09 20.22 11.65
N ILE A 414 -11.28 21.55 11.67
CA ILE A 414 -11.30 22.41 10.47
C ILE A 414 -9.95 22.34 9.73
N ALA A 415 -8.83 22.49 10.45
CA ALA A 415 -7.51 22.36 9.85
C ALA A 415 -7.28 20.96 9.25
N GLY A 416 -7.76 19.92 9.92
CA GLY A 416 -7.74 18.54 9.48
C GLY A 416 -8.57 18.31 8.22
N LEU A 417 -9.74 18.93 8.11
CA LEU A 417 -10.59 18.88 6.91
C LEU A 417 -9.94 19.57 5.72
N LEU A 418 -9.35 20.76 5.91
CA LEU A 418 -8.58 21.45 4.86
C LEU A 418 -7.40 20.59 4.40
N TRP A 419 -6.66 20.00 5.35
CA TRP A 419 -5.55 19.11 5.06
C TRP A 419 -6.02 17.85 4.31
N MET A 420 -7.12 17.23 4.74
CA MET A 420 -7.72 16.07 4.09
C MET A 420 -8.21 16.38 2.67
N GLY A 421 -8.82 17.55 2.46
CA GLY A 421 -9.22 18.05 1.14
C GLY A 421 -8.03 18.22 0.20
N TRP A 422 -6.94 18.81 0.69
CA TRP A 422 -5.68 18.90 -0.06
C TRP A 422 -5.11 17.51 -0.42
N GLN A 423 -5.16 16.56 0.52
CA GLN A 423 -4.72 15.19 0.27
C GLN A 423 -5.59 14.50 -0.77
N LEU A 424 -6.91 14.66 -0.71
CA LEU A 424 -7.84 14.12 -1.70
C LEU A 424 -7.52 14.65 -3.11
N ILE A 425 -7.33 15.97 -3.25
CA ILE A 425 -6.93 16.58 -4.53
C ILE A 425 -5.62 15.96 -5.04
N THR A 426 -4.64 15.76 -4.15
CA THR A 426 -3.35 15.14 -4.49
C THR A 426 -3.53 13.68 -4.94
N LEU A 427 -4.36 12.89 -4.25
CA LEU A 427 -4.69 11.52 -4.63
C LEU A 427 -5.39 11.44 -5.99
N LEU A 428 -6.32 12.37 -6.26
CA LEU A 428 -7.03 12.45 -7.54
C LEU A 428 -6.09 12.85 -8.69
N ARG A 429 -5.19 13.82 -8.48
CA ARG A 429 -4.20 14.24 -9.49
C ARG A 429 -3.20 13.12 -9.81
N THR A 430 -2.84 12.31 -8.83
CA THR A 430 -1.83 11.24 -8.97
C THR A 430 -2.43 9.88 -9.34
N TRP A 431 -3.76 9.84 -9.51
CA TRP A 431 -4.52 8.65 -9.90
C TRP A 431 -4.02 8.03 -11.21
N GLN A 432 -3.80 8.86 -12.24
CA GLN A 432 -3.36 8.39 -13.55
C GLN A 432 -1.97 7.72 -13.50
N ALA A 433 -1.03 8.34 -12.78
CA ALA A 433 0.30 7.78 -12.55
C ALA A 433 0.23 6.43 -11.81
N THR A 434 -0.64 6.32 -10.79
CA THR A 434 -0.85 5.06 -10.07
C THR A 434 -1.43 3.97 -10.99
N ARG A 435 -2.32 4.34 -11.91
CA ARG A 435 -2.90 3.42 -12.89
C ARG A 435 -1.88 2.91 -13.91
N ALA A 436 -0.76 3.61 -14.14
CA ALA A 436 0.30 3.14 -15.02
C ALA A 436 1.12 1.99 -14.40
N VAL A 437 1.15 1.87 -13.07
CA VAL A 437 1.92 0.84 -12.37
C VAL A 437 1.27 -0.56 -12.58
N PRO A 438 2.06 -1.61 -12.89
CA PRO A 438 1.51 -2.94 -13.20
C PRO A 438 0.93 -3.68 -11.98
N HIS A 439 1.27 -3.25 -10.76
CA HIS A 439 0.78 -3.86 -9.52
C HIS A 439 -0.56 -3.26 -9.07
N GLY A 440 -1.63 -4.05 -9.16
CA GLY A 440 -3.01 -3.64 -8.89
C GLY A 440 -3.26 -3.22 -7.45
N GLU A 441 -2.51 -3.74 -6.48
CA GLU A 441 -2.67 -3.37 -5.06
C GLU A 441 -2.47 -1.87 -4.82
N LEU A 442 -1.54 -1.23 -5.53
CA LEU A 442 -1.28 0.21 -5.34
C LEU A 442 -2.47 1.05 -5.78
N LEU A 443 -3.15 0.63 -6.85
CA LEU A 443 -4.38 1.24 -7.27
C LEU A 443 -5.49 1.05 -6.22
N ALA A 444 -5.58 -0.12 -5.60
CA ALA A 444 -6.53 -0.38 -4.52
C ALA A 444 -6.26 0.50 -3.30
N VAL A 445 -4.99 0.67 -2.90
CA VAL A 445 -4.60 1.57 -1.79
C VAL A 445 -5.01 3.01 -2.09
N THR A 446 -4.78 3.51 -3.30
CA THR A 446 -5.22 4.86 -3.68
C THR A 446 -6.75 4.99 -3.62
N ARG A 447 -7.50 3.98 -4.10
CA ARG A 447 -8.97 3.97 -3.98
C ARG A 447 -9.44 4.00 -2.53
N PHE A 448 -8.86 3.15 -1.69
CA PHE A 448 -9.22 3.08 -0.28
C PHE A 448 -8.94 4.39 0.44
N ARG A 449 -7.82 5.08 0.14
CA ARG A 449 -7.58 6.41 0.69
C ARG A 449 -8.56 7.47 0.19
N ILE A 450 -8.92 7.43 -1.08
CA ILE A 450 -9.96 8.33 -1.62
C ILE A 450 -11.28 8.09 -0.87
N TRP A 451 -11.66 6.84 -0.65
CA TRP A 451 -12.85 6.47 0.12
C TRP A 451 -12.78 7.00 1.56
N THR A 452 -11.68 6.77 2.27
CA THR A 452 -11.49 7.29 3.63
C THR A 452 -11.53 8.82 3.68
N ALA A 453 -10.90 9.50 2.72
CA ALA A 453 -10.89 10.96 2.66
C ALA A 453 -12.29 11.54 2.33
N LEU A 454 -13.02 10.95 1.37
CA LEU A 454 -14.38 11.36 1.07
C LEU A 454 -15.29 11.17 2.28
N GLY A 455 -15.23 10.01 2.93
CA GLY A 455 -15.98 9.72 4.14
C GLY A 455 -15.71 10.73 5.26
N GLY A 456 -14.44 10.97 5.59
CA GLY A 456 -14.05 11.96 6.60
C GLY A 456 -14.49 13.39 6.25
N LEU A 457 -14.39 13.79 4.99
CA LEU A 457 -14.88 15.11 4.52
C LEU A 457 -16.41 15.22 4.60
N THR A 458 -17.14 14.18 4.23
CA THR A 458 -18.61 14.15 4.34
C THR A 458 -19.04 14.25 5.79
N THR A 459 -18.46 13.44 6.69
CA THR A 459 -18.72 13.55 8.13
C THR A 459 -18.41 14.95 8.64
N GLY A 460 -17.26 15.51 8.28
CA GLY A 460 -16.88 16.86 8.70
C GLY A 460 -17.79 17.95 8.18
N MET A 461 -18.25 17.86 6.93
CA MET A 461 -19.20 18.80 6.37
C MET A 461 -20.55 18.73 7.11
N VAL A 462 -21.04 17.53 7.42
CA VAL A 462 -22.27 17.35 8.20
C VAL A 462 -22.12 17.97 9.59
N LEU A 463 -20.98 17.78 10.26
CA LEU A 463 -20.71 18.39 11.56
C LEU A 463 -20.61 19.92 11.49
N LEU A 464 -19.97 20.47 10.45
CA LEU A 464 -19.86 21.92 10.26
C LEU A 464 -21.20 22.57 9.92
N LEU A 465 -22.03 21.92 9.10
CA LEU A 465 -23.39 22.39 8.81
C LEU A 465 -24.23 22.43 10.09
N ARG A 466 -24.11 21.41 10.95
CA ARG A 466 -24.77 21.40 12.26
C ARG A 466 -24.35 22.55 13.17
N LEU A 467 -23.12 23.07 13.02
CA LEU A 467 -22.63 24.22 13.79
C LEU A 467 -23.10 25.57 13.21
N GLN A 468 -23.51 25.64 11.93
CA GLN A 468 -23.92 26.88 11.27
C GLN A 468 -25.38 27.28 11.54
N ASP A 469 -26.24 26.36 11.95
CA ASP A 469 -27.67 26.59 12.20
C ASP A 469 -27.96 27.45 13.47
N GLY A 470 -26.96 28.17 13.99
CA GLY A 470 -27.14 29.24 14.97
C GLY A 470 -27.48 28.78 16.40
N LEU A 471 -27.42 27.49 16.68
CA LEU A 471 -27.43 26.99 18.05
C LEU A 471 -26.09 27.40 18.67
N GLU A 472 -26.13 28.19 19.74
CA GLU A 472 -24.99 28.23 20.65
C GLU A 472 -24.58 26.77 20.96
N PRO A 473 -23.31 26.48 21.28
CA PRO A 473 -22.83 25.12 21.58
C PRO A 473 -23.60 24.38 22.69
N ASP A 474 -24.69 24.95 23.20
CA ASP A 474 -25.54 24.54 24.30
C ASP A 474 -27.05 24.49 23.97
N GLU A 475 -27.55 24.73 22.73
CA GLU A 475 -29.01 24.63 22.44
C GLU A 475 -29.45 23.34 21.69
N PRO A 476 -30.64 22.75 21.98
CA PRO A 476 -31.03 21.43 21.50
C PRO A 476 -31.93 21.45 20.25
N VAL A 477 -31.65 20.57 19.28
CA VAL A 477 -32.41 20.38 18.03
C VAL A 477 -33.75 19.64 18.24
N VAL A 478 -33.87 18.85 19.31
CA VAL A 478 -35.11 18.19 19.70
C VAL A 478 -35.54 18.78 21.04
N ARG A 479 -36.52 19.69 21.01
CA ARG A 479 -37.17 20.18 22.22
C ARG A 479 -37.93 19.01 22.86
N ASN A 480 -37.23 18.25 23.71
CA ASN A 480 -37.70 17.56 24.90
C ASN A 480 -36.56 16.66 25.43
N LEU A 481 -36.16 16.89 26.69
CA LEU A 481 -35.22 16.14 27.53
C LEU A 481 -33.73 16.58 27.46
N HIS A 482 -33.29 17.32 28.50
CA HIS A 482 -31.94 17.86 28.74
C HIS A 482 -30.76 16.86 28.71
N LEU A 483 -31.00 15.56 28.55
CA LEU A 483 -29.95 14.54 28.43
C LEU A 483 -29.51 14.32 26.97
N LEU A 484 -30.40 14.57 26.00
CA LEU A 484 -30.11 14.47 24.55
C LEU A 484 -29.26 15.63 24.03
N GLU A 485 -29.30 16.77 24.72
CA GLU A 485 -28.57 18.00 24.44
C GLU A 485 -27.06 17.84 24.65
N ALA A 486 -26.67 17.34 25.84
CA ALA A 486 -25.30 16.94 26.12
C ALA A 486 -24.84 15.83 25.17
N LEU A 487 -25.69 14.82 24.89
CA LEU A 487 -25.35 13.73 23.98
C LEU A 487 -25.07 14.21 22.55
N ASN A 488 -25.81 15.20 22.03
CA ASN A 488 -25.67 15.67 20.65
C ASN A 488 -24.40 16.53 20.42
N ASN A 489 -24.05 17.39 21.37
CA ASN A 489 -22.79 18.17 21.32
C ASN A 489 -21.57 17.28 21.58
N PHE A 490 -21.72 16.29 22.47
CA PHE A 490 -20.70 15.29 22.76
C PHE A 490 -20.44 14.35 21.58
N LEU A 491 -21.47 14.00 20.80
CA LEU A 491 -21.35 13.30 19.51
C LEU A 491 -20.66 14.16 18.43
N ALA A 492 -20.82 15.49 18.46
CA ALA A 492 -20.13 16.37 17.52
C ALA A 492 -18.60 16.37 17.74
N TYR A 493 -18.14 16.39 19.00
CA TYR A 493 -16.71 16.34 19.33
C TYR A 493 -16.07 14.99 19.03
N LEU A 494 -16.80 13.91 19.31
CA LEU A 494 -16.41 12.57 18.85
C LEU A 494 -16.26 12.54 17.33
N GLY A 495 -17.18 13.16 16.61
CA GLY A 495 -17.11 13.32 15.16
C GLY A 495 -15.82 14.02 14.69
N PHE A 496 -15.46 15.16 15.28
CA PHE A 496 -14.19 15.85 14.95
C PHE A 496 -12.97 15.01 15.30
N ALA A 497 -12.95 14.35 16.45
CA ALA A 497 -11.86 13.47 16.83
C ALA A 497 -11.71 12.30 15.85
N LEU A 498 -12.81 11.70 15.42
CA LEU A 498 -12.79 10.64 14.41
C LEU A 498 -12.26 11.13 13.06
N ILE A 499 -12.64 12.33 12.59
CA ILE A 499 -12.08 12.93 11.37
C ILE A 499 -10.57 13.11 11.46
N LEU A 500 -10.08 13.60 12.61
CA LEU A 500 -8.65 13.75 12.85
C LEU A 500 -7.91 12.41 12.86
N MET A 501 -8.52 11.36 13.42
CA MET A 501 -7.98 9.99 13.35
C MET A 501 -7.89 9.45 11.91
N ALA A 502 -8.77 9.89 10.99
CA ALA A 502 -8.73 9.48 9.60
C ALA A 502 -7.42 9.89 8.90
N LEU A 503 -6.77 10.97 9.34
CA LEU A 503 -5.48 11.43 8.79
C LEU A 503 -4.38 10.36 8.89
N LEU A 504 -4.44 9.48 9.91
CA LEU A 504 -3.49 8.39 10.08
C LEU A 504 -3.61 7.34 8.97
N ALA A 505 -4.82 7.10 8.45
CA ALA A 505 -5.06 6.19 7.32
C ALA A 505 -4.61 6.79 5.97
N LEU A 506 -4.54 8.11 5.87
CA LEU A 506 -4.15 8.82 4.65
C LEU A 506 -2.63 9.02 4.52
N LEU A 507 -1.84 8.65 5.53
CA LEU A 507 -0.38 8.73 5.49
C LEU A 507 0.19 8.03 4.23
N PRO A 508 1.06 8.67 3.44
CA PRO A 508 1.54 8.15 2.17
C PRO A 508 2.30 6.84 2.35
N SER A 509 1.95 5.86 1.52
CA SER A 509 2.67 4.60 1.37
C SER A 509 4.10 4.87 0.89
N GLY A 510 5.06 4.00 1.25
CA GLY A 510 6.50 4.17 1.00
C GLY A 510 6.92 4.58 -0.43
N GLY A 511 8.19 4.96 -0.57
CA GLY A 511 8.77 5.78 -1.67
C GLY A 511 8.46 5.46 -3.14
N GLY A 512 7.85 4.32 -3.49
CA GLY A 512 7.42 4.04 -4.86
C GLY A 512 6.30 4.96 -5.37
N LEU A 513 5.37 5.38 -4.51
CA LEU A 513 4.35 6.37 -4.88
C LEU A 513 4.99 7.77 -5.04
N ALA A 514 5.92 8.12 -4.14
CA ALA A 514 6.67 9.37 -4.20
C ALA A 514 7.54 9.50 -5.46
N LEU A 515 8.18 8.39 -5.91
CA LEU A 515 8.91 8.35 -7.18
C LEU A 515 7.99 8.43 -8.41
N ALA A 516 6.83 7.77 -8.38
CA ALA A 516 5.83 7.89 -9.44
C ALA A 516 5.29 9.33 -9.54
N THR A 517 5.17 10.05 -8.42
CA THR A 517 4.79 11.48 -8.41
C THR A 517 5.94 12.42 -8.75
N ALA A 518 7.19 12.08 -8.41
CA ALA A 518 8.37 12.87 -8.77
C ALA A 518 8.71 12.77 -10.26
N GLY A 519 8.48 11.60 -10.89
CA GLY A 519 8.66 11.41 -12.33
C GLY A 519 7.69 12.23 -13.19
N ALA A 520 6.54 12.65 -12.65
CA ALA A 520 5.62 13.56 -13.32
C ALA A 520 6.08 15.04 -13.28
N GLY A 521 7.12 15.36 -12.51
CA GLY A 521 7.58 16.74 -12.25
C GLY A 521 8.92 17.15 -12.86
N GLY A 522 9.54 16.34 -13.74
CA GLY A 522 10.70 16.79 -14.54
C GLY A 522 12.08 16.20 -14.16
N GLY A 523 12.23 14.87 -14.11
CA GLY A 523 13.53 14.23 -13.92
C GLY A 523 13.66 12.83 -14.54
N ILE A 524 14.90 12.47 -14.90
CA ILE A 524 15.36 11.22 -15.55
C ILE A 524 15.15 10.00 -14.64
N ILE A 525 13.91 9.59 -14.41
CA ILE A 525 13.58 8.36 -13.68
C ILE A 525 13.03 7.35 -14.68
N THR A 526 13.67 6.19 -14.81
CA THR A 526 13.22 5.16 -15.75
C THR A 526 11.95 4.47 -15.24
N VAL A 527 11.03 4.15 -16.16
CA VAL A 527 9.78 3.44 -15.84
C VAL A 527 10.04 2.14 -15.04
N PRO A 528 11.05 1.31 -15.34
CA PRO A 528 11.39 0.13 -14.53
C PRO A 528 11.74 0.48 -13.08
N ALA A 529 12.51 1.53 -12.83
CA ALA A 529 12.90 1.93 -11.48
C ALA A 529 11.69 2.32 -10.61
N VAL A 530 10.70 3.00 -11.20
CA VAL A 530 9.42 3.32 -10.52
C VAL A 530 8.66 2.05 -10.16
N ILE A 531 8.58 1.10 -11.10
CA ILE A 531 7.85 -0.16 -10.92
C ILE A 531 8.49 -1.01 -9.80
N HIS A 532 9.82 -1.16 -9.81
CA HIS A 532 10.54 -1.88 -8.78
C HIS A 532 10.42 -1.19 -7.41
N ALA A 533 10.41 0.15 -7.35
CA ALA A 533 10.30 0.88 -6.09
C ALA A 533 8.89 0.79 -5.51
N ALA A 534 7.87 0.76 -6.36
CA ALA A 534 6.50 0.44 -6.01
C ALA A 534 6.35 -0.97 -5.39
N ALA A 535 7.06 -1.95 -5.96
CA ALA A 535 7.04 -3.33 -5.51
C ALA A 535 7.81 -3.56 -4.19
N PHE A 536 9.08 -3.13 -4.15
CA PHE A 536 10.04 -3.49 -3.10
C PHE A 536 10.44 -2.33 -2.20
N GLY A 537 9.98 -1.11 -2.47
CA GLY A 537 10.49 0.10 -1.84
C GLY A 537 11.88 0.44 -2.38
N THR A 538 12.23 1.72 -2.34
CA THR A 538 13.53 2.22 -2.80
C THR A 538 14.69 1.55 -2.07
N LEU A 539 14.61 1.46 -0.74
CA LEU A 539 15.61 0.78 0.07
C LEU A 539 15.72 -0.71 -0.28
N GLY A 540 14.61 -1.38 -0.56
CA GLY A 540 14.62 -2.80 -0.94
C GLY A 540 15.38 -3.03 -2.24
N ILE A 541 15.17 -2.19 -3.27
CA ILE A 541 15.94 -2.28 -4.52
C ILE A 541 17.43 -2.08 -4.27
N VAL A 542 17.80 -1.00 -3.56
CA VAL A 542 19.21 -0.67 -3.35
C VAL A 542 19.92 -1.80 -2.59
N LEU A 543 19.26 -2.39 -1.59
CA LEU A 543 19.81 -3.52 -0.85
C LEU A 543 19.94 -4.78 -1.72
N MET A 544 18.93 -5.09 -2.54
CA MET A 544 18.99 -6.24 -3.46
C MET A 544 20.11 -6.08 -4.50
N SER A 545 20.27 -4.89 -5.08
CA SER A 545 21.31 -4.62 -6.06
C SER A 545 22.71 -4.54 -5.43
N ALA A 546 22.85 -4.00 -4.22
CA ALA A 546 24.11 -4.00 -3.49
C ALA A 546 24.54 -5.41 -3.10
N GLY A 547 23.61 -6.25 -2.64
CA GLY A 547 23.88 -7.66 -2.34
C GLY A 547 24.28 -8.46 -3.57
N ALA A 548 23.57 -8.26 -4.69
CA ALA A 548 23.88 -8.92 -5.95
C ALA A 548 25.25 -8.51 -6.53
N ALA A 549 25.65 -7.25 -6.38
CA ALA A 549 26.96 -6.76 -6.82
C ALA A 549 28.13 -7.27 -5.94
N GLY A 550 27.89 -7.48 -4.64
CA GLY A 550 28.89 -8.01 -3.71
C GLY A 550 29.22 -9.50 -3.91
N GLY A 551 28.35 -10.27 -4.57
CA GLY A 551 28.55 -11.70 -4.85
C GLY A 551 29.33 -12.01 -6.15
N GLY A 552 29.72 -11.00 -6.93
CA GLY A 552 30.30 -11.17 -8.26
C GLY A 552 31.81 -11.38 -8.28
N GLY A 553 32.30 -12.54 -7.81
CA GLY A 553 33.66 -13.02 -8.07
C GLY A 553 33.67 -14.09 -9.18
N THR A 554 34.17 -13.73 -10.37
CA THR A 554 34.59 -14.58 -11.50
C THR A 554 33.61 -15.61 -12.10
N GLY A 555 33.21 -15.36 -13.36
CA GLY A 555 33.08 -16.39 -14.40
C GLY A 555 31.69 -17.00 -14.65
N SER A 556 31.05 -16.59 -15.74
CA SER A 556 30.30 -17.47 -16.66
C SER A 556 29.60 -16.61 -17.73
N GLN A 557 29.99 -16.82 -18.98
CA GLN A 557 29.21 -16.47 -20.16
C GLN A 557 27.81 -17.11 -20.08
N GLY A 558 26.79 -16.39 -20.53
CA GLY A 558 25.43 -16.88 -20.66
C GLY A 558 24.57 -15.87 -21.41
N SER A 559 24.41 -16.12 -22.71
CA SER A 559 23.56 -15.35 -23.62
C SER A 559 22.10 -15.37 -23.17
N GLY A 560 21.48 -14.20 -23.04
CA GLY A 560 20.05 -14.04 -22.79
C GLY A 560 19.65 -12.58 -22.93
N SER A 561 19.08 -12.24 -24.09
CA SER A 561 18.65 -10.90 -24.49
C SER A 561 17.79 -10.23 -23.41
N SER A 562 18.37 -9.28 -22.70
CA SER A 562 17.68 -8.33 -21.83
C SER A 562 17.83 -6.96 -22.47
N ALA A 563 16.70 -6.27 -22.67
CA ALA A 563 16.67 -4.94 -23.29
C ALA A 563 17.62 -4.00 -22.54
N GLU A 564 18.67 -3.57 -23.23
CA GLU A 564 19.78 -2.83 -22.65
C GLU A 564 19.31 -1.49 -22.08
N SER A 565 19.73 -1.19 -20.85
CA SER A 565 19.60 0.16 -20.32
C SER A 565 20.38 1.14 -21.21
N SER A 566 19.87 2.36 -21.41
CA SER A 566 20.49 3.38 -22.27
C SER A 566 21.94 3.72 -21.91
N GLY A 567 22.35 3.46 -20.66
CA GLY A 567 23.74 3.54 -20.21
C GLY A 567 24.59 2.34 -20.66
N GLN A 568 24.10 1.11 -20.50
CA GLN A 568 24.81 -0.10 -20.97
C GLN A 568 24.92 -0.16 -22.48
N GLY A 569 23.87 0.22 -23.22
CA GLY A 569 23.93 0.30 -24.69
C GLY A 569 24.91 1.36 -25.18
N ARG A 570 25.10 2.46 -24.42
CA ARG A 570 26.10 3.49 -24.73
C ARG A 570 27.53 3.00 -24.48
N VAL A 571 27.75 2.28 -23.37
CA VAL A 571 29.07 1.69 -23.05
C VAL A 571 29.42 0.60 -24.06
N ARG A 572 28.46 -0.28 -24.40
CA ARG A 572 28.67 -1.33 -25.40
C ARG A 572 28.96 -0.74 -26.78
N ARG A 573 28.20 0.27 -27.22
CA ARG A 573 28.46 0.95 -28.49
C ARG A 573 29.79 1.69 -28.53
N GLY A 574 30.20 2.30 -27.41
CA GLY A 574 31.53 2.89 -27.25
C GLY A 574 32.60 1.84 -27.52
N LYS A 575 32.53 0.73 -26.80
CA LYS A 575 33.47 -0.39 -26.94
C LYS A 575 33.47 -1.03 -28.33
N GLU A 576 32.29 -1.28 -28.91
CA GLU A 576 32.18 -1.82 -30.28
C GLU A 576 32.77 -0.88 -31.34
N TYR A 577 32.77 0.43 -31.09
CA TYR A 577 33.38 1.40 -31.99
C TYR A 577 34.90 1.47 -31.80
N GLU A 578 35.38 1.38 -30.56
CA GLU A 578 36.81 1.24 -30.25
C GLU A 578 37.42 -0.02 -30.87
N ASP A 579 36.73 -1.17 -30.75
CA ASP A 579 37.12 -2.45 -31.36
C ASP A 579 37.18 -2.32 -32.90
N HIS A 580 36.19 -1.66 -33.52
CA HIS A 580 36.19 -1.40 -34.97
C HIS A 580 37.36 -0.49 -35.40
N LEU A 581 37.70 0.53 -34.61
CA LEU A 581 38.83 1.40 -34.91
C LEU A 581 40.16 0.65 -34.81
N GLN A 582 40.30 -0.24 -33.83
CA GLN A 582 41.49 -1.08 -33.69
C GLN A 582 41.66 -2.02 -34.90
N GLU A 583 40.58 -2.65 -35.35
CA GLU A 583 40.59 -3.51 -36.54
C GLU A 583 40.92 -2.73 -37.82
N LYS A 584 40.35 -1.53 -38.00
CA LYS A 584 40.48 -0.74 -39.22
C LYS A 584 41.80 0.02 -39.35
N LEU A 585 42.34 0.54 -38.24
CA LEU A 585 43.56 1.34 -38.25
C LEU A 585 44.83 0.52 -37.99
N GLY A 586 44.67 -0.68 -37.41
CA GLY A 586 45.78 -1.47 -36.89
C GLY A 586 46.43 -0.80 -35.67
N GLY A 587 46.97 -1.60 -34.75
CA GLY A 587 47.63 -1.09 -33.54
C GLY A 587 47.03 -1.66 -32.25
N ARG A 588 47.13 -0.90 -31.16
CA ARG A 588 46.72 -1.34 -29.82
C ARG A 588 45.46 -0.64 -29.34
N GLY A 589 44.62 -1.39 -28.63
CA GLY A 589 43.41 -0.89 -27.98
C GLY A 589 43.69 0.02 -26.79
N SER A 590 42.70 0.24 -25.93
CA SER A 590 42.80 1.23 -24.85
C SER A 590 44.00 1.00 -23.93
N PHE A 591 44.64 2.09 -23.53
CA PHE A 591 45.83 2.07 -22.66
C PHE A 591 45.88 3.32 -21.79
N ARG A 592 46.69 3.28 -20.73
CA ARG A 592 46.79 4.36 -19.74
C ARG A 592 48.20 4.95 -19.70
N GLU A 593 48.31 6.26 -19.88
CA GLU A 593 49.57 7.01 -19.82
C GLU A 593 49.33 8.40 -19.20
N GLY A 594 50.30 8.93 -18.45
CA GLY A 594 50.20 10.28 -17.86
C GLY A 594 48.99 10.47 -16.93
N GLY A 595 48.50 9.37 -16.33
CA GLY A 595 47.30 9.37 -15.48
C GLY A 595 45.97 9.29 -16.23
N ARG A 596 45.98 9.29 -17.57
CA ARG A 596 44.80 9.30 -18.45
C ARG A 596 44.67 8.03 -19.27
N GLU A 597 43.42 7.61 -19.53
CA GLU A 597 43.09 6.51 -20.44
C GLU A 597 42.85 7.06 -21.87
N PHE A 598 43.48 6.42 -22.85
CA PHE A 598 43.32 6.68 -24.29
C PHE A 598 42.54 5.53 -24.92
N ASP A 599 41.76 5.85 -25.95
CA ASP A 599 40.86 4.88 -26.60
C ASP A 599 41.62 3.95 -27.57
N GLY A 600 42.84 4.34 -28.00
CA GLY A 600 43.77 3.47 -28.71
C GLY A 600 44.91 4.23 -29.39
N ALA A 601 45.80 3.48 -30.06
CA ALA A 601 46.93 4.01 -30.81
C ALA A 601 47.21 3.20 -32.09
N TYR A 602 47.61 3.89 -33.15
CA TYR A 602 48.00 3.29 -34.44
C TYR A 602 49.29 3.93 -34.97
N LEU A 603 49.94 3.28 -35.93
CA LEU A 603 51.15 3.82 -36.57
C LEU A 603 50.75 4.73 -37.75
N GLY A 604 51.20 5.98 -37.76
CA GLY A 604 51.00 6.89 -38.88
C GLY A 604 51.85 6.51 -40.10
N ASP A 605 51.50 7.04 -41.28
CA ASP A 605 52.21 6.79 -42.54
C ASP A 605 53.69 7.25 -42.52
N ASP A 606 54.04 8.12 -41.57
CA ASP A 606 55.38 8.61 -41.29
C ASP A 606 56.14 7.81 -40.22
N GLY A 607 55.60 6.67 -39.79
CA GLY A 607 56.20 5.80 -38.79
C GLY A 607 56.08 6.30 -37.34
N VAL A 608 55.34 7.38 -37.10
CA VAL A 608 55.11 7.93 -35.74
C VAL A 608 53.80 7.39 -35.17
N GLU A 609 53.83 6.90 -33.93
CA GLU A 609 52.63 6.42 -33.24
C GLU A 609 51.66 7.60 -32.98
N VAL A 610 50.40 7.43 -33.36
CA VAL A 610 49.32 8.39 -33.20
C VAL A 610 48.33 7.84 -32.18
N TRP A 611 48.13 8.58 -31.10
CA TRP A 611 47.16 8.26 -30.06
C TRP A 611 45.84 8.95 -30.37
N TYR A 612 44.72 8.29 -30.09
CA TYR A 612 43.42 8.85 -30.42
C TYR A 612 42.39 8.79 -29.30
N GLU A 613 41.46 9.73 -29.39
CA GLU A 613 40.22 9.74 -28.62
C GLU A 613 39.05 9.53 -29.58
N ALA A 614 38.19 8.58 -29.28
CA ALA A 614 37.04 8.17 -30.08
C ALA A 614 35.75 8.75 -29.53
N LYS A 615 34.85 9.21 -30.41
CA LYS A 615 33.50 9.69 -30.05
C LYS A 615 32.44 9.05 -30.94
N SER A 616 31.54 8.28 -30.32
CA SER A 616 30.51 7.49 -30.99
C SER A 616 29.07 7.89 -30.60
N GLY A 617 28.11 7.45 -31.41
CA GLY A 617 26.68 7.55 -31.12
C GLY A 617 26.14 8.98 -31.11
N LYS A 618 25.39 9.32 -30.04
CA LYS A 618 24.74 10.64 -29.84
C LYS A 618 25.60 11.59 -29.01
N TYR A 619 26.91 11.41 -28.99
CA TYR A 619 27.81 12.20 -28.14
C TYR A 619 27.70 13.70 -28.44
N TRP A 620 27.69 14.08 -29.72
CA TRP A 620 27.62 15.47 -30.14
C TRP A 620 26.28 16.13 -29.83
N ASP A 621 25.17 15.39 -29.90
CA ASP A 621 23.84 15.86 -29.48
C ASP A 621 23.88 16.25 -28.00
N LEU A 622 24.40 15.36 -27.15
CA LEU A 622 24.54 15.59 -25.70
C LEU A 622 25.48 16.76 -25.38
N ALA A 623 26.59 16.87 -26.12
CA ALA A 623 27.58 17.92 -25.90
C ALA A 623 27.02 19.31 -26.28
N ASN A 624 26.17 19.40 -27.30
CA ASN A 624 25.51 20.65 -27.68
C ASN A 624 24.35 21.02 -26.74
N GLU A 625 23.63 20.04 -26.18
CA GLU A 625 22.55 20.28 -25.22
C GLU A 625 23.05 20.71 -23.83
N ASN A 626 24.26 20.28 -23.42
CA ASN A 626 24.79 20.53 -22.08
C ASN A 626 26.16 21.23 -22.08
N PRO A 627 26.22 22.54 -21.73
CA PRO A 627 27.47 23.31 -21.72
C PRO A 627 28.58 22.69 -20.87
N LYS A 628 28.25 22.03 -19.75
CA LYS A 628 29.25 21.39 -18.87
C LYS A 628 29.92 20.19 -19.54
N VAL A 629 29.19 19.46 -20.39
CA VAL A 629 29.73 18.32 -21.14
C VAL A 629 30.71 18.83 -22.20
N MET A 630 30.38 19.94 -22.85
CA MET A 630 31.24 20.61 -23.83
C MET A 630 32.53 21.16 -23.22
N GLU A 631 32.45 21.81 -22.07
CA GLU A 631 33.65 22.31 -21.36
C GLU A 631 34.57 21.17 -20.94
N LYS A 632 33.99 20.10 -20.37
CA LYS A 632 34.75 18.90 -20.00
C LYS A 632 35.40 18.25 -21.20
N PHE A 633 34.72 18.17 -22.35
CA PHE A 633 35.30 17.67 -23.60
C PHE A 633 36.53 18.47 -24.02
N LYS A 634 36.43 19.80 -24.07
CA LYS A 634 37.55 20.67 -24.49
C LYS A 634 38.74 20.57 -23.53
N SER A 635 38.50 20.53 -22.22
CA SER A 635 39.54 20.32 -21.22
C SER A 635 40.23 18.97 -21.43
N ASN A 636 39.43 17.92 -21.56
CA ASN A 636 39.92 16.56 -21.72
C ASN A 636 40.76 16.40 -22.99
N LEU A 637 40.34 17.01 -24.10
CA LEU A 637 41.06 16.94 -25.36
C LEU A 637 42.41 17.66 -25.30
N GLY A 638 42.48 18.78 -24.57
CA GLY A 638 43.73 19.51 -24.33
C GLY A 638 44.74 18.72 -23.52
N ASP A 639 44.29 18.06 -22.45
CA ASP A 639 45.16 17.19 -21.64
C ASP A 639 45.65 15.98 -22.42
N ALA A 640 44.77 15.34 -23.21
CA ALA A 640 45.14 14.19 -24.04
C ALA A 640 46.24 14.54 -25.06
N ARG A 641 46.10 15.69 -25.73
CA ARG A 641 47.09 16.17 -26.69
C ARG A 641 48.43 16.47 -26.01
N ARG A 642 48.41 17.18 -24.88
CA ARG A 642 49.62 17.52 -24.14
C ARG A 642 50.40 16.27 -23.74
N ILE A 643 49.73 15.27 -23.18
CA ILE A 643 50.35 13.99 -22.77
C ILE A 643 50.95 13.25 -23.98
N ALA A 644 50.26 13.22 -25.12
CA ALA A 644 50.78 12.58 -26.33
C ALA A 644 52.01 13.32 -26.89
N GLU A 645 51.98 14.66 -26.97
CA GLU A 645 53.09 15.47 -27.48
C GLU A 645 54.32 15.43 -26.55
N GLU A 646 54.12 15.45 -25.22
CA GLU A 646 55.19 15.25 -24.23
C GLU A 646 55.87 13.88 -24.38
N GLY A 647 55.12 12.86 -24.83
CA GLY A 647 55.62 11.53 -25.16
C GLY A 647 56.22 11.39 -26.57
N GLY A 648 56.36 12.48 -27.33
CA GLY A 648 56.87 12.46 -28.71
C GLY A 648 55.92 11.77 -29.69
N ARG A 649 54.62 11.70 -29.38
CA ARG A 649 53.56 11.07 -30.19
C ARG A 649 52.65 12.12 -30.79
N LYS A 650 51.90 11.72 -31.83
CA LYS A 650 50.85 12.57 -32.41
C LYS A 650 49.51 12.27 -31.75
N PHE A 651 48.61 13.25 -31.74
CA PHE A 651 47.26 13.10 -31.20
C PHE A 651 46.19 13.35 -32.26
N SER A 652 45.15 12.51 -32.29
CA SER A 652 44.03 12.66 -33.23
C SER A 652 42.67 12.42 -32.56
N LEU A 653 41.67 13.24 -32.91
CA LEU A 653 40.28 13.01 -32.55
C LEU A 653 39.57 12.22 -33.67
N ILE A 654 38.95 11.09 -33.32
CA ILE A 654 38.21 10.26 -34.26
C ILE A 654 36.72 10.25 -33.88
N SER A 655 35.84 10.57 -34.82
CA SER A 655 34.40 10.50 -34.58
C SER A 655 33.68 9.57 -35.53
N GLU A 656 32.69 8.83 -35.00
CA GLU A 656 31.83 7.95 -35.80
C GLU A 656 30.88 8.74 -36.70
N LYS A 657 30.47 9.92 -36.23
CA LYS A 657 29.50 10.80 -36.92
C LYS A 657 30.15 12.14 -37.31
N PRO A 658 29.57 12.87 -38.27
CA PRO A 658 30.01 14.22 -38.61
C PRO A 658 30.11 15.11 -37.36
N ILE A 659 31.26 15.75 -37.18
CA ILE A 659 31.50 16.67 -36.07
C ILE A 659 30.74 17.98 -36.35
N PRO A 660 29.95 18.51 -35.40
CA PRO A 660 29.21 19.76 -35.58
C PRO A 660 30.11 20.95 -35.98
N GLU A 661 29.59 21.85 -36.83
CA GLU A 661 30.38 22.97 -37.38
C GLU A 661 31.01 23.89 -36.32
N ASN A 662 30.30 24.14 -35.22
CA ASN A 662 30.81 24.92 -34.09
C ASN A 662 32.07 24.29 -33.47
N ILE A 663 32.15 22.96 -33.48
CA ILE A 663 33.30 22.21 -32.97
C ILE A 663 34.41 22.11 -34.00
N VAL A 664 34.08 21.91 -35.28
CA VAL A 664 35.07 21.97 -36.37
C VAL A 664 35.80 23.31 -36.40
N LYS A 665 35.05 24.43 -36.30
CA LYS A 665 35.64 25.78 -36.21
C LYS A 665 36.59 25.91 -35.02
N TRP A 666 36.24 25.32 -33.88
CA TRP A 666 37.09 25.33 -32.68
C TRP A 666 38.33 24.45 -32.82
N LEU A 667 38.19 23.23 -33.37
CA LEU A 667 39.30 22.29 -33.61
C LEU A 667 40.32 22.90 -34.57
N ASN A 668 39.86 23.49 -35.66
CA ASN A 668 40.72 24.15 -36.66
C ASN A 668 41.42 25.37 -36.06
N LYS A 669 40.71 26.20 -35.29
CA LYS A 669 41.31 27.36 -34.58
C LYS A 669 42.40 26.94 -33.60
N LYS A 670 42.29 25.75 -33.00
CA LYS A 670 43.25 25.19 -32.04
C LYS A 670 44.22 24.19 -32.67
N ASN A 671 44.21 24.07 -34.00
CA ASN A 671 45.09 23.20 -34.77
C ASN A 671 45.09 21.73 -34.28
N TYR A 672 43.90 21.17 -34.02
CA TYR A 672 43.73 19.74 -33.72
C TYR A 672 43.56 18.92 -35.00
N VAL A 673 44.22 17.77 -35.08
CA VAL A 673 44.00 16.79 -36.15
C VAL A 673 42.75 15.98 -35.79
N TRP A 674 41.76 15.94 -36.69
CA TRP A 674 40.53 15.20 -36.50
C TRP A 674 40.09 14.51 -37.78
N ARG A 675 39.33 13.41 -37.65
CA ARG A 675 38.76 12.67 -38.78
C ARG A 675 37.46 11.98 -38.40
N VAL A 676 36.62 11.73 -39.40
CA VAL A 676 35.38 10.98 -39.25
C VAL A 676 35.56 9.61 -39.86
N ILE A 677 35.35 8.55 -39.07
CA ILE A 677 35.41 7.16 -39.52
C ILE A 677 34.07 6.52 -39.20
N SER A 678 33.18 6.45 -40.19
CA SER A 678 31.87 5.82 -40.01
C SER A 678 31.98 4.29 -40.00
N LYS A 679 31.15 3.64 -39.17
CA LYS A 679 30.99 2.19 -39.15
C LYS A 679 30.23 1.65 -40.38
N GLU A 680 29.52 2.51 -41.13
CA GLU A 680 28.64 2.15 -42.27
C GLU A 680 29.32 2.19 -43.65
N ALA A 681 30.65 2.09 -43.74
CA ALA A 681 31.35 1.93 -45.01
C ALA A 681 32.39 0.81 -44.90
N GLY A 682 31.96 -0.38 -45.32
CA GLY A 682 32.66 -1.66 -45.31
C GLY A 682 31.67 -2.77 -45.61
#